data_AF-A0AAV0G4B7-F1
#
_entry.id   AF-A0AAV0G4B7-F1
#
_cell.length_a   1.000
_cell.length_b   1.000
_cell.length_c   1.000
_cell.angle_alpha   90.00
_cell.angle_beta   90.00
_cell.angle_gamma   90.00
#
_symmetry.space_group_name_H-M   'P 1'
#
loop_
_entity.id
_entity.type
_entity.pdbx_description
1 polymer ?
#
loop_
_entity_poly.entity_id
_entity_poly.type
_entity_poly.pdbx_seq_one_letter_code
_entity_poly.pdbx_strand_id
1 'polypeptide(L)'
;MAESEPTNPKPRPIIRIGLLLISHSLLVSVVCCTSGVVALLFLPVLAKNTYFSENALMPGSASPMLSHEDVSRASRFVNNILSFNSGSASTGIGIPRIIEQHIKYIGGEVNFHKFQPQENKFHPLHFFSSPDPEIVQENYTCSAYGINTIGIIRAPHGDGKESIVLVTPYNSLKVTAGEALSLGIGYSVFSLLTRVTWLAKDIIWIASDSQFGDYASVASWLRDYHSPSFGMPHKLHSKMCYERSVVESDTNTVIEKEASDGFRRAGTMAAALVIKVADASERVERDSLYVYAEASNGQMPNLDLINVVNYLAVHAQGFRVKVAKVGSLLDSWWLKSVGRLLETLGKVARTLNSQWNFAIPVTEYVEGAATLASSLYNQALGIPTGPHGAFRDVQVDSITVEVCPKLSSYKLHQNEFLFQGGRLVEGVVRSVNNLLEKFHHSYFLYLLTSPNKFVSVGVYMVAFALLISPLPLVAASLFIDSGKLDSIVEEKTKLVSLPSTNDNTPSTYKSWKWIKAANMVIIVHVWGATVALLPQLLSIIPVSSIPNKLLVWAVLSLLSLLILHAVNGSSLSFRRETEWALLKSVTIAAAFIGLCLMSVINFATAEIGALTLVPMCLMARPLGNFQVPNRPLVLKGMTKTLKPCVRAACSVLLLFLGFPPIAFFVFKGAFQGFNQLVVSDLWNWVESLWVWSSATYIYICMVHLPCWVLCMHVTLLHQF
;
A
#
# COMPACT_ATOMS: atom_id res chain seq x y z
N MET A 1 -65.71 8.68 -33.57
CA MET A 1 -64.35 9.22 -33.52
C MET A 1 -63.64 8.42 -32.44
N ALA A 2 -62.89 7.38 -32.84
CA ALA A 2 -62.20 6.51 -31.89
C ALA A 2 -60.90 7.23 -31.48
N GLU A 3 -60.78 7.57 -30.20
CA GLU A 3 -59.52 8.06 -29.63
C GLU A 3 -58.47 6.95 -29.76
N SER A 4 -57.44 7.21 -30.58
CA SER A 4 -56.26 6.39 -30.67
C SER A 4 -55.51 6.46 -29.34
N GLU A 5 -55.38 5.32 -28.64
CA GLU A 5 -54.48 5.19 -27.50
C GLU A 5 -53.07 5.68 -27.89
N PRO A 6 -52.42 6.54 -27.09
CA PRO A 6 -51.06 6.97 -27.37
C PRO A 6 -50.12 5.78 -27.19
N THR A 7 -49.62 5.23 -28.29
CA THR A 7 -48.58 4.21 -28.29
C THR A 7 -47.31 4.79 -27.67
N ASN A 8 -47.03 4.45 -26.41
CA ASN A 8 -45.79 4.83 -25.75
C ASN A 8 -44.58 4.42 -26.62
N PRO A 9 -43.61 5.33 -26.87
CA PRO A 9 -42.49 5.05 -27.74
C PRO A 9 -41.68 3.88 -27.19
N LYS A 10 -41.48 2.87 -28.04
CA LYS A 10 -40.66 1.68 -27.74
C LYS A 10 -39.29 2.15 -27.20
N PRO A 11 -38.88 1.72 -25.99
CA PRO A 11 -37.64 2.20 -25.38
C PRO A 11 -36.44 1.82 -26.25
N ARG A 12 -35.44 2.73 -26.30
CA ARG A 12 -34.17 2.53 -27.03
C ARG A 12 -33.55 1.17 -26.66
N PRO A 13 -32.84 0.49 -27.59
CA PRO A 13 -32.32 -0.86 -27.36
C PRO A 13 -31.42 -0.96 -26.11
N ILE A 14 -30.62 0.07 -25.83
CA ILE A 14 -29.77 0.15 -24.63
C ILE A 14 -30.60 0.12 -23.33
N ILE A 15 -31.74 0.82 -23.30
CA ILE A 15 -32.63 0.86 -22.14
C ILE A 15 -33.29 -0.52 -21.93
N ARG A 16 -33.63 -1.22 -23.01
CA ARG A 16 -34.18 -2.59 -22.94
C ARG A 16 -33.18 -3.58 -22.35
N ILE A 17 -31.92 -3.50 -22.78
CA ILE A 17 -30.84 -4.34 -22.25
C ILE A 17 -30.63 -4.03 -20.76
N GLY A 18 -30.60 -2.74 -20.39
CA GLY A 18 -30.52 -2.33 -18.99
C GLY A 18 -31.67 -2.88 -18.13
N LEU A 19 -32.91 -2.76 -18.61
CA LEU A 19 -34.07 -3.31 -17.90
C LEU A 19 -34.03 -4.83 -17.77
N LEU A 20 -33.52 -5.55 -18.79
CA LEU A 20 -33.34 -7.00 -18.77
C LEU A 20 -32.25 -7.42 -17.77
N LEU A 21 -31.13 -6.70 -17.72
CA LEU A 21 -30.08 -6.93 -16.74
C LEU A 21 -30.57 -6.70 -15.30
N ILE A 22 -31.37 -5.66 -15.10
CA ILE A 22 -31.98 -5.34 -13.80
C ILE A 22 -32.99 -6.42 -13.41
N SER A 23 -33.83 -6.92 -14.34
CA SER A 23 -34.80 -7.98 -14.03
C SER A 23 -34.15 -9.32 -13.69
N HIS A 24 -32.94 -9.56 -14.17
CA HIS A 24 -32.15 -10.75 -13.88
C HIS A 24 -30.92 -10.47 -12.99
N SER A 25 -31.01 -9.43 -12.14
CA SER A 25 -29.89 -8.94 -11.34
C SER A 25 -29.19 -10.02 -10.52
N LEU A 26 -29.92 -11.02 -9.98
CA LEU A 26 -29.33 -12.13 -9.22
C LEU A 26 -28.46 -13.05 -10.07
N LEU A 27 -28.91 -13.40 -11.28
CA LEU A 27 -28.14 -14.27 -12.19
C LEU A 27 -26.89 -13.53 -12.67
N VAL A 28 -27.05 -12.27 -13.07
CA VAL A 28 -25.94 -11.40 -13.48
C VAL A 28 -24.95 -11.24 -12.34
N SER A 29 -25.42 -11.03 -11.10
CA SER A 29 -24.56 -10.92 -9.92
C SER A 29 -23.69 -12.16 -9.71
N VAL A 30 -24.27 -13.36 -9.80
CA VAL A 30 -23.52 -14.62 -9.63
C VAL A 30 -22.49 -14.77 -10.75
N VAL A 31 -22.87 -14.53 -12.01
CA VAL A 31 -21.95 -14.64 -13.14
C VAL A 31 -20.81 -13.63 -13.03
N CYS A 32 -21.10 -12.37 -12.73
CA CYS A 32 -20.09 -11.31 -12.61
C CYS A 32 -19.15 -11.54 -11.42
N CYS A 33 -19.66 -11.85 -10.22
CA CYS A 33 -18.80 -12.12 -9.06
C CYS A 33 -17.93 -13.37 -9.27
N THR A 34 -18.48 -14.45 -9.81
CA THR A 34 -17.70 -15.67 -10.11
C THR A 34 -16.65 -15.41 -11.18
N SER A 35 -17.00 -14.67 -12.24
CA SER A 35 -16.07 -14.28 -13.30
C SER A 35 -14.97 -13.36 -12.78
N GLY A 36 -15.28 -12.44 -11.86
CA GLY A 36 -14.28 -11.56 -11.22
C GLY A 36 -13.26 -12.35 -10.39
N VAL A 37 -13.71 -13.28 -9.55
CA VAL A 37 -12.81 -14.17 -8.78
C VAL A 37 -11.98 -15.06 -9.71
N VAL A 38 -12.58 -15.61 -10.77
CA VAL A 38 -11.85 -16.41 -11.75
C VAL A 38 -10.82 -15.56 -12.50
N ALA A 39 -11.17 -14.33 -12.88
CA ALA A 39 -10.25 -13.41 -13.55
C ALA A 39 -9.04 -13.08 -12.67
N LEU A 40 -9.23 -12.86 -11.36
CA LEU A 40 -8.14 -12.69 -10.40
C LEU A 40 -7.20 -13.90 -10.35
N LEU A 41 -7.76 -15.11 -10.26
CA LEU A 41 -6.98 -16.35 -10.25
C LEU A 41 -6.24 -16.58 -11.57
N PHE A 42 -6.71 -15.98 -12.66
CA PHE A 42 -6.09 -16.07 -13.98
C PHE A 42 -4.99 -15.02 -14.21
N LEU A 43 -4.83 -14.01 -13.34
CA LEU A 43 -3.83 -12.95 -13.51
C LEU A 43 -2.38 -13.45 -13.64
N PRO A 44 -1.90 -14.44 -12.87
CA PRO A 44 -0.55 -14.99 -13.08
C PRO A 44 -0.34 -15.59 -14.48
N VAL A 45 -1.42 -16.07 -15.12
CA VAL A 45 -1.38 -16.59 -16.50
C VAL A 45 -1.31 -15.48 -17.54
N LEU A 46 -1.92 -14.33 -17.25
CA LEU A 46 -1.92 -13.15 -18.12
C LEU A 46 -0.70 -12.24 -17.90
N ALA A 47 0.19 -12.59 -16.97
CA ALA A 47 1.38 -11.80 -16.69
C ALA A 47 2.32 -11.76 -17.91
N LYS A 48 2.77 -10.56 -18.25
CA LYS A 48 3.70 -10.33 -19.36
C LYS A 48 5.12 -10.29 -18.83
N ASN A 49 6.08 -10.69 -19.67
CA ASN A 49 7.49 -10.46 -19.38
C ASN A 49 7.75 -8.94 -19.31
N THR A 50 8.60 -8.55 -18.39
CA THR A 50 9.07 -7.17 -18.31
C THR A 50 9.95 -6.84 -19.52
N TYR A 51 9.93 -5.58 -19.92
CA TYR A 51 10.70 -5.05 -21.05
C TYR A 51 11.14 -3.62 -20.70
N PHE A 52 12.16 -3.13 -21.40
CA PHE A 52 12.58 -1.73 -21.28
C PHE A 52 11.73 -0.88 -22.21
N SER A 53 10.94 0.04 -21.66
CA SER A 53 10.25 1.04 -22.49
C SER A 53 11.14 2.23 -22.85
N GLU A 54 12.08 2.58 -21.97
CA GLU A 54 13.03 3.66 -22.21
C GLU A 54 14.33 3.12 -22.84
N ASN A 55 14.59 3.54 -24.07
CA ASN A 55 15.76 3.07 -24.82
C ASN A 55 17.06 3.68 -24.29
N ALA A 56 17.01 4.87 -23.68
CA ALA A 56 18.19 5.57 -23.18
C ALA A 56 18.90 4.82 -22.03
N LEU A 57 18.20 3.96 -21.31
CA LEU A 57 18.75 3.22 -20.17
C LEU A 57 19.92 2.31 -20.57
N MET A 58 19.83 1.66 -21.74
CA MET A 58 20.85 0.74 -22.29
C MET A 58 21.63 -0.08 -21.24
N PRO A 59 20.95 -0.87 -20.38
CA PRO A 59 21.62 -1.55 -19.26
C PRO A 59 22.64 -2.57 -19.76
N GLY A 60 23.86 -2.49 -19.22
CA GLY A 60 24.95 -3.41 -19.59
C GLY A 60 25.64 -3.08 -20.92
N SER A 61 25.35 -1.93 -21.54
CA SER A 61 26.03 -1.46 -22.76
C SER A 61 27.48 -1.03 -22.53
N ALA A 62 27.82 -0.58 -21.32
CA ALA A 62 29.15 -0.14 -20.93
C ALA A 62 29.84 -1.15 -19.99
N SER A 63 31.15 -1.33 -20.16
CA SER A 63 31.95 -2.17 -19.27
C SER A 63 32.09 -1.54 -17.88
N PRO A 64 31.92 -2.31 -16.78
CA PRO A 64 32.22 -1.85 -15.44
C PRO A 64 33.68 -1.39 -15.30
N MET A 65 33.90 -0.26 -14.62
CA MET A 65 35.20 0.37 -14.35
C MET A 65 35.61 0.25 -12.89
N LEU A 66 34.75 -0.26 -12.00
CA LEU A 66 35.12 -0.49 -10.60
C LEU A 66 36.35 -1.39 -10.50
N SER A 67 37.40 -0.88 -9.85
CA SER A 67 38.70 -1.54 -9.74
C SER A 67 38.87 -2.30 -8.42
N HIS A 68 39.83 -3.22 -8.37
CA HIS A 68 40.22 -3.89 -7.13
C HIS A 68 40.79 -2.91 -6.08
N GLU A 69 41.36 -1.79 -6.52
CA GLU A 69 41.88 -0.76 -5.61
C GLU A 69 40.73 -0.06 -4.86
N ASP A 70 39.62 0.22 -5.56
CA ASP A 70 38.43 0.86 -4.98
C ASP A 70 37.79 -0.04 -3.93
N VAL A 71 37.70 -1.33 -4.24
CA VAL A 71 37.23 -2.35 -3.31
C VAL A 71 38.17 -2.53 -2.13
N SER A 72 39.49 -2.48 -2.32
CA SER A 72 40.47 -2.55 -1.23
C SER A 72 40.37 -1.33 -0.30
N ARG A 73 40.15 -0.12 -0.85
CA ARG A 73 39.86 1.08 -0.04
C ARG A 73 38.54 0.91 0.73
N ALA A 74 37.51 0.40 0.08
CA ALA A 74 36.22 0.15 0.72
C ALA A 74 36.31 -0.92 1.83
N SER A 75 37.07 -1.99 1.63
CA SER A 75 37.29 -3.01 2.67
C SER A 75 37.99 -2.42 3.90
N ARG A 76 39.00 -1.56 3.71
CA ARG A 76 39.64 -0.82 4.80
C ARG A 76 38.64 0.10 5.52
N PHE A 77 37.82 0.83 4.77
CA PHE A 77 36.77 1.67 5.33
C PHE A 77 35.76 0.87 6.18
N VAL A 78 35.29 -0.28 5.67
CA VAL A 78 34.40 -1.19 6.42
C VAL A 78 35.06 -1.72 7.68
N ASN A 79 36.32 -2.15 7.60
CA ASN A 79 37.07 -2.65 8.77
C ASN A 79 37.27 -1.55 9.81
N ASN A 80 37.51 -0.30 9.39
CA ASN A 80 37.60 0.85 10.28
C ASN A 80 36.29 1.06 11.04
N ILE A 81 35.14 1.03 10.34
CA ILE A 81 33.82 1.16 10.96
C ILE A 81 33.56 0.03 11.96
N LEU A 82 33.86 -1.22 11.59
CA LEU A 82 33.63 -2.37 12.48
C LEU A 82 34.57 -2.42 13.68
N SER A 83 35.80 -1.91 13.53
CA SER A 83 36.78 -1.82 14.62
C SER A 83 36.46 -0.69 15.60
N PHE A 84 35.57 0.23 15.22
CA PHE A 84 35.18 1.36 16.07
C PHE A 84 34.40 0.84 17.28
N ASN A 85 35.07 0.78 18.42
CA ASN A 85 34.49 0.28 19.67
C ASN A 85 33.68 1.39 20.34
N SER A 86 32.38 1.20 20.52
CA SER A 86 31.43 2.19 21.07
C SER A 86 31.68 2.58 22.54
N GLY A 87 32.75 2.07 23.15
CA GLY A 87 33.06 2.22 24.57
C GLY A 87 33.45 3.64 25.02
N SER A 88 33.63 4.60 24.10
CA SER A 88 34.06 5.97 24.44
C SER A 88 33.18 7.09 23.87
N ALA A 89 32.01 6.82 23.28
CA ALA A 89 31.20 7.89 22.68
C ALA A 89 29.70 7.66 22.90
N SER A 90 29.17 8.29 23.95
CA SER A 90 27.74 8.38 24.26
C SER A 90 26.93 9.23 23.26
N THR A 91 27.49 9.58 22.10
CA THR A 91 26.96 10.65 21.24
C THR A 91 26.64 10.25 19.80
N GLY A 92 26.87 9.01 19.33
CA GLY A 92 26.51 8.59 17.95
C GLY A 92 27.27 9.30 16.80
N ILE A 93 28.21 10.20 17.12
CA ILE A 93 28.92 11.07 16.15
C ILE A 93 30.17 10.39 15.54
N GLY A 94 30.68 9.33 16.16
CA GLY A 94 31.96 8.70 15.77
C GLY A 94 31.97 8.19 14.32
N ILE A 95 30.94 7.42 13.93
CA ILE A 95 30.83 6.86 12.58
C ILE A 95 30.60 7.94 11.51
N PRO A 96 29.66 8.90 11.68
CA PRO A 96 29.54 10.06 10.79
C PRO A 96 30.88 10.75 10.50
N ARG A 97 31.73 10.92 11.51
CA ARG A 97 33.05 11.55 11.37
C ARG A 97 34.04 10.68 10.57
N ILE A 98 34.01 9.36 10.75
CA ILE A 98 34.80 8.44 9.93
C ILE A 98 34.38 8.54 8.46
N ILE A 99 33.06 8.60 8.19
CA ILE A 99 32.52 8.73 6.84
C ILE A 99 32.97 10.06 6.21
N GLU A 100 32.86 11.17 6.94
CA GLU A 100 33.32 12.50 6.51
C GLU A 100 34.79 12.50 6.10
N GLN A 101 35.68 11.94 6.94
CA GLN A 101 37.11 11.86 6.65
C GLN A 101 37.38 11.13 5.34
N HIS A 102 36.68 10.02 5.10
CA HIS A 102 36.86 9.22 3.90
C HIS A 102 36.31 9.89 2.64
N ILE A 103 35.19 10.63 2.74
CA ILE A 103 34.64 11.40 1.61
C ILE A 103 35.54 12.59 1.27
N LYS A 104 36.03 13.33 2.27
CA LYS A 104 36.98 14.44 2.06
C LYS A 104 38.28 13.96 1.44
N TYR A 105 38.80 12.80 1.88
CA TYR A 105 40.01 12.20 1.35
C TYR A 105 39.95 11.93 -0.16
N ILE A 106 38.79 11.53 -0.68
CA ILE A 106 38.58 11.27 -2.13
C ILE A 106 38.12 12.52 -2.92
N GLY A 107 38.10 13.70 -2.28
CA GLY A 107 37.75 14.97 -2.91
C GLY A 107 36.24 15.25 -3.04
N GLY A 108 35.39 14.50 -2.34
CA GLY A 108 33.94 14.76 -2.32
C GLY A 108 33.56 15.91 -1.38
N GLU A 109 32.46 16.60 -1.69
CA GLU A 109 31.85 17.55 -0.77
C GLU A 109 31.10 16.79 0.34
N VAL A 110 31.19 17.23 1.60
CA VAL A 110 30.46 16.60 2.72
C VAL A 110 29.58 17.62 3.42
N ASN A 111 28.38 17.18 3.83
CA ASN A 111 27.48 17.91 4.70
C ASN A 111 26.86 16.98 5.75
N PHE A 112 26.57 17.52 6.94
CA PHE A 112 25.81 16.81 7.97
C PHE A 112 24.38 17.31 8.01
N HIS A 113 23.43 16.39 8.13
CA HIS A 113 22.03 16.73 8.31
C HIS A 113 21.51 16.12 9.61
N LYS A 114 21.13 17.01 10.53
CA LYS A 114 20.53 16.62 11.80
C LYS A 114 19.03 16.51 11.63
N PHE A 115 18.45 15.44 12.16
CA PHE A 115 17.02 15.28 12.21
C PHE A 115 16.58 14.75 13.57
N GLN A 116 15.32 15.00 13.88
CA GLN A 116 14.67 14.49 15.08
C GLN A 116 13.73 13.34 14.71
N PRO A 117 13.54 12.38 15.62
CA PRO A 117 12.44 11.44 15.46
C PRO A 117 11.14 12.24 15.43
N GLN A 118 10.33 12.04 14.38
CA GLN A 118 9.00 12.65 14.38
C GLN A 118 8.15 11.97 15.45
N GLU A 119 7.51 12.76 16.31
CA GLU A 119 6.47 12.22 17.16
C GLU A 119 5.29 11.81 16.27
N ASN A 120 4.82 10.58 16.46
CA ASN A 120 3.69 10.00 15.77
C ASN A 120 2.37 10.66 16.22
N LYS A 121 2.16 11.93 15.87
CA LYS A 121 0.91 12.66 16.09
C LYS A 121 0.13 12.65 14.80
N PHE A 122 -0.92 11.84 14.77
CA PHE A 122 -1.86 11.90 13.66
C PHE A 122 -2.63 13.20 13.67
N HIS A 123 -2.64 13.83 12.51
CA HIS A 123 -3.50 14.96 12.23
C HIS A 123 -4.40 14.56 11.05
N PRO A 124 -5.73 14.46 11.22
CA PRO A 124 -6.63 13.93 10.18
C PRO A 124 -6.58 14.73 8.87
N LEU A 125 -6.31 16.04 8.98
CA LEU A 125 -6.15 16.95 7.85
C LEU A 125 -4.81 16.81 7.14
N HIS A 126 -3.90 16.03 7.71
CA HIS A 126 -2.54 15.81 7.25
C HIS A 126 -2.40 14.58 6.33
N PHE A 127 -3.51 13.90 6.07
CA PHE A 127 -3.56 12.82 5.08
C PHE A 127 -3.21 13.31 3.66
N PHE A 128 -3.40 14.60 3.36
CA PHE A 128 -3.13 15.23 2.06
C PHE A 128 -2.01 16.28 2.09
N SER A 129 -1.37 16.49 3.24
CA SER A 129 -0.28 17.47 3.40
C SER A 129 0.96 16.81 3.99
N SER A 130 2.14 17.29 3.60
CA SER A 130 3.40 16.87 4.21
C SER A 130 3.56 17.48 5.60
N PRO A 131 4.27 16.81 6.55
CA PRO A 131 4.48 17.29 7.92
C PRO A 131 4.88 18.74 7.88
N ASP A 132 4.05 19.61 8.48
CA ASP A 132 4.48 20.97 8.76
C ASP A 132 5.84 20.85 9.47
N PRO A 133 6.82 21.69 9.11
CA PRO A 133 8.08 21.72 9.84
C PRO A 133 7.74 22.14 11.27
N GLU A 134 7.58 21.16 12.16
CA GLU A 134 7.32 21.43 13.57
C GLU A 134 8.38 22.41 14.06
N ILE A 135 7.93 23.45 14.76
CA ILE A 135 8.80 24.42 15.39
C ILE A 135 9.64 23.65 16.40
N VAL A 136 10.90 23.39 16.03
CA VAL A 136 11.90 22.73 16.86
C VAL A 136 11.91 23.38 18.24
N GLN A 137 11.41 22.68 19.26
CA GLN A 137 11.53 23.12 20.65
C GLN A 137 13.02 23.11 21.02
N GLU A 138 13.50 24.22 21.59
CA GLU A 138 14.93 24.50 21.79
C GLU A 138 15.61 23.67 22.90
N ASN A 139 14.93 22.68 23.51
CA ASN A 139 15.38 21.98 24.72
C ASN A 139 15.73 20.48 24.50
N TYR A 140 16.36 20.12 23.38
CA TYR A 140 16.82 18.74 23.16
C TYR A 140 18.33 18.58 23.38
N THR A 141 18.71 17.53 24.10
CA THR A 141 20.12 17.11 24.27
C THR A 141 20.68 16.56 22.95
N CYS A 142 22.00 16.68 22.76
CA CYS A 142 22.67 16.21 21.55
C CYS A 142 22.51 14.71 21.26
N SER A 143 22.20 13.89 22.27
CA SER A 143 21.93 12.45 22.12
C SER A 143 20.54 12.14 21.55
N ALA A 144 19.65 13.13 21.41
CA ALA A 144 18.29 12.95 20.90
C ALA A 144 18.17 13.12 19.37
N TYR A 145 19.25 13.54 18.69
CA TYR A 145 19.26 13.77 17.24
C TYR A 145 19.88 12.61 16.47
N GLY A 146 19.33 12.31 15.28
CA GLY A 146 19.99 11.50 14.27
C GLY A 146 20.84 12.37 13.35
N ILE A 147 21.96 11.82 12.86
CA ILE A 147 22.90 12.57 12.02
C ILE A 147 23.15 11.78 10.73
N ASN A 148 22.56 12.27 9.64
CA ASN A 148 22.88 11.78 8.31
C ASN A 148 24.18 12.43 7.81
N THR A 149 25.04 11.64 7.16
CA THR A 149 26.23 12.15 6.47
C THR A 149 25.98 12.13 4.96
N ILE A 150 26.10 13.29 4.32
CA ILE A 150 25.81 13.46 2.90
C ILE A 150 27.10 13.79 2.15
N GLY A 151 27.46 12.95 1.18
CA GLY A 151 28.49 13.20 0.20
C GLY A 151 27.89 13.73 -1.10
N ILE A 152 28.49 14.75 -1.72
CA ILE A 152 28.09 15.26 -3.05
C ILE A 152 29.29 15.24 -4.00
N ILE A 153 29.07 14.74 -5.20
CA ILE A 153 30.00 14.81 -6.34
C ILE A 153 29.35 15.61 -7.44
N ARG A 154 30.07 16.61 -7.97
CA ARG A 154 29.64 17.39 -9.12
C ARG A 154 29.99 16.67 -10.41
N ALA A 155 29.03 16.54 -11.31
CA ALA A 155 29.25 15.91 -12.59
C ALA A 155 30.17 16.76 -13.49
N PRO A 156 31.23 16.19 -14.08
CA PRO A 156 32.12 16.92 -14.98
C PRO A 156 31.44 17.36 -16.28
N HIS A 157 30.44 16.61 -16.76
CA HIS A 157 29.67 16.93 -17.98
C HIS A 157 28.24 17.43 -17.67
N GLY A 158 27.91 17.59 -16.39
CA GLY A 158 26.60 18.09 -15.95
C GLY A 158 26.62 19.59 -15.70
N ASP A 159 25.48 20.24 -15.86
CA ASP A 159 25.27 21.64 -15.48
C ASP A 159 24.84 21.81 -14.01
N GLY A 160 24.88 20.72 -13.23
CA GLY A 160 24.47 20.67 -11.83
C GLY A 160 22.95 20.74 -11.60
N LYS A 161 22.12 20.65 -12.65
CA LYS A 161 20.65 20.74 -12.54
C LYS A 161 19.94 19.42 -12.28
N GLU A 162 20.64 18.30 -12.44
CA GLU A 162 20.11 16.96 -12.17
C GLU A 162 21.04 16.19 -11.25
N SER A 163 20.47 15.28 -10.45
CA SER A 163 21.23 14.42 -9.55
C SER A 163 20.69 12.99 -9.47
N ILE A 164 21.54 12.05 -9.08
CA ILE A 164 21.20 10.67 -8.74
C ILE A 164 21.53 10.47 -7.27
N VAL A 165 20.62 9.87 -6.52
CA VAL A 165 20.80 9.66 -5.08
C VAL A 165 21.11 8.20 -4.78
N LEU A 166 22.18 7.97 -4.02
CA LEU A 166 22.54 6.68 -3.44
C LEU A 166 22.30 6.75 -1.93
N VAL A 167 21.61 5.78 -1.35
CA VAL A 167 21.34 5.75 0.09
C VAL A 167 21.85 4.45 0.69
N THR A 168 22.59 4.56 1.79
CA THR A 168 23.08 3.41 2.56
C THR A 168 22.71 3.62 4.02
N PRO A 169 21.66 2.95 4.52
CA PRO A 169 21.25 3.06 5.91
C PRO A 169 22.22 2.32 6.83
N TYR A 170 22.48 2.89 8.01
CA TYR A 170 23.29 2.28 9.08
C TYR A 170 22.85 2.80 10.44
N ASN A 171 23.00 1.99 11.49
CA ASN A 171 22.70 2.44 12.84
C ASN A 171 23.93 3.08 13.49
N SER A 172 23.87 4.38 13.82
CA SER A 172 25.02 5.10 14.39
C SER A 172 25.45 4.63 15.79
N LEU A 173 24.57 3.97 16.54
CA LEU A 173 24.85 3.45 17.88
C LEU A 173 25.53 2.08 17.82
N LYS A 174 25.04 1.19 16.95
CA LYS A 174 25.56 -0.17 16.79
C LYS A 174 25.43 -0.63 15.35
N VAL A 175 26.51 -0.47 14.59
CA VAL A 175 26.60 -0.90 13.19
C VAL A 175 26.71 -2.42 13.10
N THR A 176 25.87 -3.04 12.28
CA THR A 176 26.00 -4.46 11.94
C THR A 176 26.97 -4.70 10.80
N ALA A 177 27.37 -5.96 10.61
CA ALA A 177 28.26 -6.35 9.52
C ALA A 177 27.66 -6.04 8.14
N GLY A 178 26.36 -6.30 7.96
CA GLY A 178 25.61 -5.94 6.75
C GLY A 178 25.52 -4.42 6.54
N GLU A 179 25.23 -3.64 7.58
CA GLU A 179 25.20 -2.17 7.47
C GLU A 179 26.58 -1.60 7.07
N ALA A 180 27.65 -2.10 7.68
CA ALA A 180 29.01 -1.71 7.31
C ALA A 180 29.32 -2.07 5.85
N LEU A 181 28.94 -3.26 5.38
CA LEU A 181 29.07 -3.65 3.98
C LEU A 181 28.26 -2.76 3.03
N SER A 182 27.05 -2.34 3.44
CA SER A 182 26.20 -1.42 2.68
C SER A 182 26.93 -0.10 2.46
N LEU A 183 27.49 0.47 3.54
CA LEU A 183 28.36 1.65 3.48
C LEU A 183 29.60 1.40 2.61
N GLY A 184 30.19 0.21 2.67
CA GLY A 184 31.32 -0.19 1.83
C GLY A 184 31.00 -0.20 0.34
N ILE A 185 29.85 -0.74 -0.07
CA ILE A 185 29.39 -0.71 -1.46
C ILE A 185 29.20 0.74 -1.90
N GLY A 186 28.49 1.55 -1.10
CA GLY A 186 28.28 2.97 -1.37
C GLY A 186 29.60 3.73 -1.54
N TYR A 187 30.54 3.56 -0.61
CA TYR A 187 31.85 4.19 -0.65
C TYR A 187 32.70 3.75 -1.85
N SER A 188 32.70 2.46 -2.20
CA SER A 188 33.47 1.94 -3.34
C SER A 188 33.03 2.59 -4.66
N VAL A 189 31.73 2.72 -4.84
CA VAL A 189 31.13 3.35 -6.02
C VAL A 189 31.36 4.85 -5.97
N PHE A 190 31.16 5.50 -4.83
CA PHE A 190 31.38 6.92 -4.68
C PHE A 190 32.85 7.30 -4.97
N SER A 191 33.82 6.49 -4.52
CA SER A 191 35.25 6.63 -4.84
C SER A 191 35.58 6.41 -6.32
N LEU A 192 34.80 5.60 -7.04
CA LEU A 192 34.90 5.50 -8.49
C LEU A 192 34.35 6.77 -9.13
N LEU A 193 33.16 7.20 -8.74
CA LEU A 193 32.42 8.30 -9.35
C LEU A 193 33.12 9.66 -9.21
N THR A 194 34.00 9.86 -8.22
CA THR A 194 34.83 11.08 -8.13
C THR A 194 35.88 11.20 -9.24
N ARG A 195 36.23 10.09 -9.90
CA ARG A 195 37.32 10.05 -10.90
C ARG A 195 36.82 9.81 -12.33
N VAL A 196 35.55 9.46 -12.51
CA VAL A 196 35.01 9.18 -13.85
C VAL A 196 34.70 10.46 -14.60
N THR A 197 34.91 10.44 -15.91
CA THR A 197 34.61 11.57 -16.79
C THR A 197 33.21 11.48 -17.39
N TRP A 198 32.61 10.30 -17.54
CA TRP A 198 31.32 10.13 -18.24
C TRP A 198 30.07 10.59 -17.45
N LEU A 199 30.24 11.04 -16.20
CA LEU A 199 29.14 11.43 -15.34
C LEU A 199 28.52 12.77 -15.82
N ALA A 200 27.21 12.76 -16.04
CA ALA A 200 26.41 13.89 -16.54
C ALA A 200 25.44 14.44 -15.49
N LYS A 201 25.18 13.70 -14.40
CA LYS A 201 24.31 14.11 -13.28
C LYS A 201 25.08 14.09 -11.98
N ASP A 202 24.84 15.06 -11.09
CA ASP A 202 25.48 15.10 -9.78
C ASP A 202 25.15 13.84 -8.99
N ILE A 203 26.05 13.37 -8.13
CA ILE A 203 25.80 12.21 -7.28
C ILE A 203 25.66 12.67 -5.84
N ILE A 204 24.57 12.30 -5.20
CA ILE A 204 24.36 12.48 -3.77
C ILE A 204 24.45 11.10 -3.11
N TRP A 205 25.38 10.92 -2.18
CA TRP A 205 25.43 9.74 -1.34
C TRP A 205 24.99 10.09 0.08
N ILE A 206 23.92 9.45 0.54
CA ILE A 206 23.37 9.63 1.88
C ILE A 206 23.69 8.39 2.70
N ALA A 207 24.63 8.53 3.62
CA ALA A 207 24.77 7.59 4.72
C ALA A 207 23.73 7.98 5.78
N SER A 208 22.61 7.26 5.79
CA SER A 208 21.42 7.61 6.56
C SER A 208 21.39 6.91 7.91
N ASP A 209 21.25 7.67 8.99
CA ASP A 209 21.24 7.12 10.34
C ASP A 209 19.90 6.46 10.67
N SER A 210 19.89 5.13 10.81
CA SER A 210 18.70 4.31 11.03
C SER A 210 18.30 4.18 12.51
N GLN A 211 18.93 4.91 13.45
CA GLN A 211 18.61 4.80 14.88
C GLN A 211 17.12 5.01 15.22
N PHE A 212 16.42 5.82 14.42
CA PHE A 212 14.97 6.08 14.53
C PHE A 212 14.16 5.45 13.39
N GLY A 213 14.73 4.44 12.72
CA GLY A 213 14.17 3.78 11.55
C GLY A 213 14.70 4.33 10.23
N ASP A 214 14.84 3.44 9.25
CA ASP A 214 15.42 3.74 7.93
C ASP A 214 14.67 4.89 7.21
N TYR A 215 13.34 4.86 7.25
CA TYR A 215 12.50 5.83 6.52
C TYR A 215 12.61 7.26 7.06
N ALA A 216 12.56 7.44 8.38
CA ALA A 216 12.50 8.76 9.01
C ALA A 216 13.73 9.61 8.69
N SER A 217 14.90 8.97 8.63
CA SER A 217 16.17 9.60 8.29
C SER A 217 16.18 10.18 6.87
N VAL A 218 15.64 9.44 5.89
CA VAL A 218 15.58 9.86 4.49
C VAL A 218 14.45 10.87 4.28
N ALA A 219 13.28 10.64 4.87
CA ALA A 219 12.13 11.53 4.75
C ALA A 219 12.41 12.94 5.31
N SER A 220 13.10 13.01 6.45
CA SER A 220 13.50 14.31 7.03
C SER A 220 14.49 15.06 6.14
N TRP A 221 15.50 14.36 5.60
CA TRP A 221 16.45 14.98 4.67
C TRP A 221 15.78 15.46 3.39
N LEU A 222 14.85 14.67 2.82
CA LEU A 222 14.11 15.04 1.62
C LEU A 222 13.24 16.27 1.85
N ARG A 223 12.55 16.35 3.00
CA ARG A 223 11.77 17.53 3.37
C ARG A 223 12.65 18.79 3.39
N ASP A 224 13.80 18.71 4.05
CA ASP A 224 14.75 19.83 4.14
C ASP A 224 15.45 20.10 2.81
N TYR A 225 15.52 19.11 1.91
CA TYR A 225 16.01 19.25 0.53
C TYR A 225 15.00 19.93 -0.40
N HIS A 226 13.69 19.82 -0.15
CA HIS A 226 12.65 20.44 -0.99
C HIS A 226 12.13 21.77 -0.42
N SER A 227 12.29 22.02 0.88
CA SER A 227 11.82 23.24 1.56
C SER A 227 12.98 24.14 1.99
N PRO A 228 13.56 24.96 1.08
CA PRO A 228 14.66 25.83 1.44
C PRO A 228 14.19 26.97 2.36
N SER A 229 14.73 27.02 3.56
CA SER A 229 14.56 28.17 4.45
C SER A 229 15.50 29.30 4.02
N PHE A 230 15.08 30.12 3.06
CA PHE A 230 15.78 31.36 2.71
C PHE A 230 15.34 32.48 3.68
N GLY A 231 16.25 33.01 4.51
CA GLY A 231 16.00 34.26 5.24
C GLY A 231 16.08 34.24 6.77
N MET A 232 16.49 33.14 7.41
CA MET A 232 16.92 33.19 8.82
C MET A 232 18.45 33.39 8.85
N PRO A 233 18.99 34.39 9.59
CA PRO A 233 20.44 34.52 9.75
C PRO A 233 20.94 33.21 10.33
N HIS A 234 21.87 32.56 9.62
CA HIS A 234 22.48 31.26 9.92
C HIS A 234 22.07 30.72 11.28
N LYS A 235 20.91 30.07 11.30
CA LYS A 235 20.45 29.35 12.48
C LYS A 235 21.60 28.39 12.79
N LEU A 236 22.21 28.56 13.96
CA LEU A 236 23.43 27.91 14.45
C LEU A 236 23.22 26.40 14.67
N HIS A 237 22.54 25.72 13.74
CA HIS A 237 22.09 24.34 13.84
C HIS A 237 23.05 23.36 13.16
N SER A 238 24.05 23.86 12.46
CA SER A 238 25.01 23.11 11.66
C SER A 238 26.25 22.66 12.43
N LYS A 239 26.59 23.32 13.56
CA LYS A 239 27.72 22.89 14.39
C LYS A 239 27.48 21.46 14.86
N MET A 240 28.27 20.50 14.37
CA MET A 240 28.34 19.14 14.91
C MET A 240 28.33 19.22 16.44
N CYS A 241 27.62 18.33 17.13
CA CYS A 241 27.59 18.35 18.59
C CYS A 241 29.02 18.12 19.11
N TYR A 242 29.77 19.20 19.33
CA TYR A 242 31.13 19.12 19.79
C TYR A 242 31.09 18.71 21.26
N GLU A 243 31.74 17.59 21.55
CA GLU A 243 32.14 17.26 22.90
C GLU A 243 33.10 18.38 23.34
N ARG A 244 32.66 19.27 24.23
CA ARG A 244 33.56 20.13 24.98
C ARG A 244 34.35 19.23 25.91
N SER A 245 35.43 18.64 25.43
CA SER A 245 36.49 18.15 26.31
C SER A 245 37.09 19.37 26.99
N VAL A 246 36.72 19.60 28.25
CA VAL A 246 37.39 20.55 29.13
C VAL A 246 38.81 20.02 29.36
N VAL A 247 39.74 20.50 28.55
CA VAL A 247 41.15 20.58 28.92
C VAL A 247 41.62 21.95 28.46
N GLU A 248 41.60 22.91 29.39
CA GLU A 248 42.39 24.12 29.26
C GLU A 248 43.86 23.72 29.09
N SER A 249 44.40 24.06 27.93
CA SER A 249 45.83 24.32 27.78
C SER A 249 45.97 25.27 26.61
N ASP A 250 46.30 26.51 26.94
CA ASP A 250 46.76 27.53 26.01
C ASP A 250 47.71 26.95 24.96
N THR A 251 47.46 27.25 23.68
CA THR A 251 48.38 28.01 22.82
C THR A 251 47.87 28.03 21.38
N ASN A 252 47.92 29.24 20.83
CA ASN A 252 47.67 29.63 19.44
C ASN A 252 48.02 28.58 18.37
N THR A 253 47.03 28.21 17.55
CA THR A 253 47.22 28.05 16.11
C THR A 253 45.99 28.53 15.34
N VAL A 254 46.29 29.24 14.26
CA VAL A 254 45.43 30.07 13.43
C VAL A 254 44.97 29.25 12.22
N ILE A 255 43.67 29.34 11.91
CA ILE A 255 42.96 28.93 10.68
C ILE A 255 42.86 27.42 10.41
N GLU A 256 41.86 26.78 11.00
CA GLU A 256 41.09 25.76 10.28
C GLU A 256 39.94 26.48 9.56
N LYS A 257 39.96 26.46 8.22
CA LYS A 257 38.87 26.96 7.38
C LYS A 257 37.56 26.35 7.83
N GLU A 258 36.66 27.20 8.31
CA GLU A 258 35.26 26.90 8.56
C GLU A 258 34.69 26.14 7.35
N ALA A 259 34.44 24.84 7.52
CA ALA A 259 33.65 24.10 6.56
C ALA A 259 32.29 24.81 6.52
N SER A 260 31.98 25.44 5.39
CA SER A 260 30.73 26.19 5.19
C SER A 260 29.55 25.32 5.62
N ASP A 261 29.00 25.64 6.77
CA ASP A 261 28.11 24.80 7.58
C ASP A 261 26.65 24.87 7.06
N GLY A 262 26.48 25.13 5.76
CA GLY A 262 25.19 25.31 5.10
C GLY A 262 24.69 24.02 4.46
N PHE A 263 23.37 23.82 4.51
CA PHE A 263 22.71 22.70 3.83
C PHE A 263 23.03 22.74 2.32
N ARG A 264 23.88 21.82 1.87
CA ARG A 264 24.31 21.74 0.46
C ARG A 264 23.29 20.96 -0.36
N ARG A 265 23.02 21.48 -1.57
CA ARG A 265 22.08 20.89 -2.54
C ARG A 265 22.77 20.56 -3.85
N ALA A 266 22.17 19.62 -4.57
CA ALA A 266 22.45 19.37 -5.97
C ALA A 266 21.19 19.66 -6.80
N GLY A 267 21.25 19.34 -8.08
CA GLY A 267 20.13 19.45 -8.99
C GLY A 267 18.96 18.52 -8.66
N THR A 268 17.86 18.68 -9.38
CA THR A 268 16.66 17.85 -9.24
C THR A 268 16.97 16.35 -9.33
N MET A 269 16.42 15.55 -8.42
CA MET A 269 16.71 14.12 -8.37
C MET A 269 16.01 13.39 -9.51
N ALA A 270 16.80 12.70 -10.34
CA ALA A 270 16.31 11.87 -11.44
C ALA A 270 15.82 10.50 -10.94
N ALA A 271 16.60 9.87 -10.06
CA ALA A 271 16.24 8.61 -9.40
C ALA A 271 17.02 8.43 -8.10
N ALA A 272 16.55 7.53 -7.23
CA ALA A 272 17.28 7.13 -6.03
C ALA A 272 17.41 5.61 -5.91
N LEU A 273 18.57 5.14 -5.44
CA LEU A 273 18.86 3.73 -5.20
C LEU A 273 19.28 3.55 -3.75
N VAL A 274 18.50 2.80 -2.98
CA VAL A 274 18.86 2.42 -1.61
C VAL A 274 19.57 1.07 -1.65
N ILE A 275 20.75 1.00 -1.06
CA ILE A 275 21.61 -0.17 -1.03
C ILE A 275 21.64 -0.69 0.41
N LYS A 276 21.15 -1.91 0.60
CA LYS A 276 21.21 -2.64 1.87
C LYS A 276 21.92 -3.96 1.66
N VAL A 277 22.55 -4.46 2.72
CA VAL A 277 23.13 -5.78 2.78
C VAL A 277 22.58 -6.43 4.03
N ALA A 278 21.91 -7.57 3.86
CA ALA A 278 21.37 -8.31 4.98
C ALA A 278 22.50 -8.94 5.79
N ASP A 279 22.35 -8.99 7.11
CA ASP A 279 23.23 -9.81 7.94
C ASP A 279 23.10 -11.29 7.55
N ALA A 280 24.22 -12.01 7.55
CA ALA A 280 24.27 -13.40 7.11
C ALA A 280 23.28 -14.25 7.93
N SER A 281 22.19 -14.71 7.30
CA SER A 281 21.18 -15.56 7.91
C SER A 281 21.32 -17.01 7.43
N GLU A 282 20.92 -17.96 8.29
CA GLU A 282 21.24 -19.40 8.20
C GLU A 282 20.66 -20.17 6.98
N ARG A 283 20.04 -19.52 5.98
CA ARG A 283 19.20 -20.21 4.98
C ARG A 283 19.44 -19.88 3.51
N VAL A 284 20.55 -19.24 3.13
CA VAL A 284 20.77 -18.84 1.72
C VAL A 284 21.97 -19.55 1.08
N GLU A 285 21.67 -20.46 0.13
CA GLU A 285 22.67 -21.27 -0.60
C GLU A 285 23.47 -20.50 -1.67
N ARG A 286 22.95 -19.36 -2.16
CA ARG A 286 23.54 -18.50 -3.20
C ARG A 286 23.26 -17.03 -2.91
N ASP A 287 24.12 -16.14 -3.38
CA ASP A 287 23.90 -14.70 -3.25
C ASP A 287 22.57 -14.31 -3.93
N SER A 288 21.65 -13.79 -3.11
CA SER A 288 20.32 -13.41 -3.57
C SER A 288 20.09 -11.93 -3.38
N LEU A 289 19.40 -11.32 -4.33
CA LEU A 289 19.08 -9.90 -4.32
C LEU A 289 17.58 -9.72 -4.11
N TYR A 290 17.18 -9.10 -3.01
CA TYR A 290 15.78 -8.71 -2.80
C TYR A 290 15.56 -7.30 -3.34
N VAL A 291 14.48 -7.14 -4.11
CA VAL A 291 14.02 -5.84 -4.59
C VAL A 291 12.72 -5.49 -3.85
N TYR A 292 12.74 -4.35 -3.18
CA TYR A 292 11.59 -3.73 -2.52
C TYR A 292 11.23 -2.46 -3.27
N ALA A 293 9.95 -2.35 -3.64
CA ALA A 293 9.45 -1.28 -4.50
C ALA A 293 8.15 -0.66 -4.00
N GLU A 294 7.43 -1.34 -3.09
CA GLU A 294 6.16 -0.86 -2.59
C GLU A 294 6.36 0.32 -1.64
N ALA A 295 5.85 1.49 -2.05
CA ALA A 295 5.92 2.74 -1.31
C ALA A 295 4.59 3.10 -0.62
N SER A 296 4.49 4.31 -0.09
CA SER A 296 3.32 4.84 0.60
C SER A 296 2.07 4.73 -0.27
N ASN A 297 0.94 4.34 0.35
CA ASN A 297 -0.36 4.21 -0.30
C ASN A 297 -0.39 3.34 -1.59
N GLY A 298 0.54 2.37 -1.71
CA GLY A 298 0.58 1.43 -2.82
C GLY A 298 1.18 2.00 -4.11
N GLN A 299 1.87 3.14 -4.02
CA GLN A 299 2.61 3.67 -5.15
C GLN A 299 3.80 2.76 -5.51
N MET A 300 4.00 2.58 -6.82
CA MET A 300 5.16 1.89 -7.37
C MET A 300 6.10 2.87 -8.08
N PRO A 301 7.41 2.61 -8.07
CA PRO A 301 8.34 3.29 -8.95
C PRO A 301 8.11 2.83 -10.39
N ASN A 302 8.67 3.59 -11.31
CA ASN A 302 8.74 3.18 -12.70
C ASN A 302 9.34 1.76 -12.86
N LEU A 303 8.64 0.89 -13.59
CA LEU A 303 9.02 -0.51 -13.81
C LEU A 303 10.39 -0.67 -14.50
N ASP A 304 10.81 0.28 -15.34
CA ASP A 304 12.11 0.21 -16.01
C ASP A 304 13.27 0.27 -15.02
N LEU A 305 13.14 1.01 -13.91
CA LEU A 305 14.17 1.03 -12.85
C LEU A 305 14.34 -0.36 -12.22
N ILE A 306 13.23 -1.05 -11.93
CA ILE A 306 13.25 -2.43 -11.44
C ILE A 306 13.87 -3.37 -12.49
N ASN A 307 13.52 -3.18 -13.76
CA ASN A 307 14.04 -3.99 -14.86
C ASN A 307 15.55 -3.83 -15.03
N VAL A 308 16.08 -2.61 -14.91
CA VAL A 308 17.52 -2.33 -15.01
C VAL A 308 18.26 -3.10 -13.92
N VAL A 309 17.78 -3.01 -12.69
CA VAL A 309 18.39 -3.70 -11.55
C VAL A 309 18.28 -5.21 -11.71
N ASN A 310 17.11 -5.73 -12.08
CA ASN A 310 16.92 -7.16 -12.29
C ASN A 310 17.81 -7.70 -13.41
N TYR A 311 17.87 -7.01 -14.55
CA TYR A 311 18.69 -7.41 -15.69
C TYR A 311 20.18 -7.42 -15.35
N LEU A 312 20.70 -6.35 -14.75
CA LEU A 312 22.11 -6.26 -14.36
C LEU A 312 22.47 -7.27 -13.26
N ALA A 313 21.58 -7.48 -12.29
CA ALA A 313 21.79 -8.44 -11.22
C ALA A 313 21.89 -9.87 -11.76
N VAL A 314 20.97 -10.28 -12.63
CA VAL A 314 20.94 -11.64 -13.20
C VAL A 314 22.03 -11.85 -14.24
N HIS A 315 22.15 -10.95 -15.21
CA HIS A 315 23.01 -11.17 -16.39
C HIS A 315 24.43 -10.64 -16.24
N ALA A 316 24.66 -9.57 -15.47
CA ALA A 316 26.00 -9.00 -15.31
C ALA A 316 26.73 -9.52 -14.06
N GLN A 317 26.02 -9.74 -12.94
CA GLN A 317 26.64 -10.15 -11.67
C GLN A 317 26.28 -11.56 -11.19
N GLY A 318 25.29 -12.23 -11.81
CA GLY A 318 24.91 -13.60 -11.47
C GLY A 318 24.10 -13.76 -10.18
N PHE A 319 23.50 -12.67 -9.65
CA PHE A 319 22.62 -12.73 -8.49
C PHE A 319 21.29 -13.42 -8.82
N ARG A 320 20.73 -14.14 -7.83
CA ARG A 320 19.34 -14.60 -7.91
C ARG A 320 18.41 -13.52 -7.35
N VAL A 321 17.71 -12.83 -8.24
CA VAL A 321 16.74 -11.79 -7.85
C VAL A 321 15.48 -12.43 -7.28
N LYS A 322 15.01 -11.89 -6.16
CA LYS A 322 13.81 -12.30 -5.44
C LYS A 322 12.96 -11.06 -5.14
N VAL A 323 11.66 -11.27 -5.12
CA VAL A 323 10.65 -10.30 -4.67
C VAL A 323 9.88 -10.96 -3.52
N ALA A 324 9.24 -10.16 -2.68
CA ALA A 324 8.43 -10.65 -1.56
C ALA A 324 7.38 -11.70 -2.01
N LYS A 325 7.20 -12.74 -1.20
CA LYS A 325 6.31 -13.87 -1.44
C LYS A 325 5.57 -14.24 -0.16
N VAL A 326 4.30 -14.62 -0.28
CA VAL A 326 3.55 -15.18 0.83
C VAL A 326 3.90 -16.65 1.00
N GLY A 327 4.61 -16.99 2.08
CA GLY A 327 5.10 -18.35 2.32
C GLY A 327 3.99 -19.40 2.40
N SER A 328 2.87 -19.09 3.06
CA SER A 328 1.74 -20.01 3.21
C SER A 328 1.08 -20.43 1.90
N LEU A 329 1.14 -19.59 0.87
CA LEU A 329 0.57 -19.88 -0.45
C LEU A 329 1.43 -20.85 -1.27
N LEU A 330 2.75 -20.88 -1.03
CA LEU A 330 3.67 -21.79 -1.74
C LEU A 330 3.33 -23.27 -1.49
N ASP A 331 2.89 -23.58 -0.27
CA ASP A 331 2.57 -24.94 0.14
C ASP A 331 1.08 -25.31 -0.03
N SER A 332 0.23 -24.35 -0.41
CA SER A 332 -1.21 -24.54 -0.52
C SER A 332 -1.62 -25.63 -1.53
N TRP A 333 -2.28 -26.68 -1.04
CA TRP A 333 -2.81 -27.77 -1.87
C TRP A 333 -3.87 -27.29 -2.87
N TRP A 334 -4.69 -26.32 -2.45
CA TRP A 334 -5.76 -25.77 -3.26
C TRP A 334 -5.19 -24.97 -4.44
N LEU A 335 -4.21 -24.12 -4.18
CA LEU A 335 -3.57 -23.31 -5.22
C LEU A 335 -2.82 -24.18 -6.23
N LYS A 336 -2.13 -25.24 -5.76
CA LYS A 336 -1.52 -26.26 -6.62
C LYS A 336 -2.55 -26.96 -7.50
N SER A 337 -3.76 -27.21 -6.98
CA SER A 337 -4.84 -27.84 -7.75
C SER A 337 -5.41 -26.92 -8.82
N VAL A 338 -5.59 -25.62 -8.52
CA VAL A 338 -5.96 -24.60 -9.50
C VAL A 338 -4.88 -24.47 -10.58
N GLY A 339 -3.61 -24.45 -10.20
CA GLY A 339 -2.49 -24.41 -11.15
C GLY A 339 -2.47 -25.61 -12.09
N ARG A 340 -2.74 -26.83 -11.61
CA ARG A 340 -2.88 -28.03 -12.47
C ARG A 340 -4.02 -27.89 -13.46
N LEU A 341 -5.18 -27.40 -13.01
CA LEU A 341 -6.32 -27.17 -13.89
C LEU A 341 -5.97 -26.16 -14.99
N LEU A 342 -5.38 -25.02 -14.63
CA LEU A 342 -4.97 -24.00 -15.60
C LEU A 342 -3.89 -24.50 -16.57
N GLU A 343 -2.93 -25.32 -16.10
CA GLU A 343 -1.94 -25.95 -16.97
C GLU A 343 -2.60 -26.90 -17.97
N THR A 344 -3.56 -27.73 -17.53
CA THR A 344 -4.28 -28.65 -18.43
C THR A 344 -5.12 -27.89 -19.46
N LEU A 345 -5.84 -26.85 -19.04
CA LEU A 345 -6.62 -25.98 -19.93
C LEU A 345 -5.70 -25.24 -20.91
N GLY A 346 -4.54 -24.76 -20.46
CA GLY A 346 -3.55 -24.13 -21.32
C GLY A 346 -2.99 -25.08 -22.38
N LYS A 347 -2.75 -26.35 -22.03
CA LYS A 347 -2.34 -27.38 -23.00
C LYS A 347 -3.41 -27.65 -24.03
N VAL A 348 -4.69 -27.76 -23.62
CA VAL A 348 -5.84 -27.92 -24.53
C VAL A 348 -6.03 -26.67 -25.40
N ALA A 349 -5.85 -25.46 -24.86
CA ALA A 349 -5.94 -24.23 -25.62
C ALA A 349 -4.86 -24.19 -26.73
N ARG A 350 -3.65 -24.66 -26.43
CA ARG A 350 -2.56 -24.76 -27.41
C ARG A 350 -2.84 -25.78 -28.53
N THR A 351 -3.59 -26.85 -28.26
CA THR A 351 -4.00 -27.79 -29.33
C THR A 351 -5.08 -27.20 -30.23
N LEU A 352 -5.91 -26.27 -29.72
CA LEU A 352 -6.91 -25.56 -30.51
C LEU A 352 -6.31 -24.43 -31.35
N ASN A 353 -5.35 -23.70 -30.81
CA ASN A 353 -4.61 -22.67 -31.53
C ASN A 353 -3.16 -22.62 -31.03
N SER A 354 -2.22 -22.87 -31.95
CA SER A 354 -0.78 -22.88 -31.63
C SER A 354 -0.25 -21.54 -31.14
N GLN A 355 -0.93 -20.43 -31.43
CA GLN A 355 -0.56 -19.09 -30.96
C GLN A 355 -0.94 -18.82 -29.49
N TRP A 356 -1.81 -19.64 -28.90
CA TRP A 356 -2.29 -19.45 -27.52
C TRP A 356 -1.32 -20.05 -26.50
N ASN A 357 -0.45 -19.20 -25.96
CA ASN A 357 0.55 -19.57 -24.95
C ASN A 357 0.08 -19.33 -23.51
N PHE A 358 -1.01 -19.98 -23.11
CA PHE A 358 -1.53 -19.92 -21.73
C PHE A 358 -1.00 -21.03 -20.81
N ALA A 359 -0.24 -21.99 -21.34
CA ALA A 359 0.27 -23.11 -20.56
C ALA A 359 1.49 -22.65 -19.72
N ILE A 360 1.27 -22.43 -18.43
CA ILE A 360 2.30 -22.12 -17.43
C ILE A 360 2.44 -23.32 -16.48
N PRO A 361 3.67 -23.73 -16.10
CA PRO A 361 3.89 -24.77 -15.11
C PRO A 361 3.25 -24.45 -13.75
N VAL A 362 2.78 -25.48 -13.03
CA VAL A 362 2.15 -25.29 -11.70
C VAL A 362 3.06 -24.54 -10.72
N THR A 363 4.36 -24.83 -10.71
CA THR A 363 5.32 -24.18 -9.80
C THR A 363 5.40 -22.68 -10.05
N GLU A 364 5.48 -22.30 -11.33
CA GLU A 364 5.53 -20.90 -11.75
C GLU A 364 4.20 -20.18 -11.47
N TYR A 365 3.06 -20.86 -11.67
CA TYR A 365 1.76 -20.30 -11.30
C TYR A 365 1.64 -20.05 -9.79
N VAL A 366 2.03 -21.02 -8.96
CA VAL A 366 1.97 -20.92 -7.49
C VAL A 366 2.91 -19.82 -6.99
N GLU A 367 4.14 -19.76 -7.49
CA GLU A 367 5.06 -18.68 -7.18
C GLU A 367 4.52 -17.33 -7.63
N GLY A 368 3.95 -17.27 -8.84
CA GLY A 368 3.32 -16.09 -9.41
C GLY A 368 2.18 -15.53 -8.57
N ALA A 369 1.29 -16.41 -8.13
CA ALA A 369 0.18 -16.08 -7.25
C ALA A 369 0.64 -15.68 -5.84
N ALA A 370 1.69 -16.31 -5.30
CA ALA A 370 2.25 -15.95 -4.00
C ALA A 370 2.93 -14.57 -4.01
N THR A 371 3.62 -14.21 -5.10
CA THR A 371 4.17 -12.86 -5.29
C THR A 371 3.06 -11.84 -5.54
N LEU A 372 2.06 -12.17 -6.36
CA LEU A 372 0.91 -11.29 -6.61
C LEU A 372 0.15 -10.95 -5.33
N ALA A 373 -0.11 -11.95 -4.49
CA ALA A 373 -0.76 -11.76 -3.20
C ALA A 373 0.09 -10.91 -2.25
N SER A 374 1.41 -11.10 -2.24
CA SER A 374 2.33 -10.27 -1.45
C SER A 374 2.31 -8.82 -1.93
N SER A 375 2.35 -8.61 -3.25
CA SER A 375 2.35 -7.28 -3.86
C SER A 375 1.03 -6.55 -3.59
N LEU A 376 -0.11 -7.21 -3.77
CA LEU A 376 -1.43 -6.65 -3.43
C LEU A 376 -1.53 -6.33 -1.94
N TYR A 377 -1.01 -7.19 -1.06
CA TYR A 377 -1.05 -6.97 0.38
C TYR A 377 -0.20 -5.77 0.81
N ASN A 378 1.06 -5.69 0.36
CA ASN A 378 1.96 -4.57 0.69
C ASN A 378 1.43 -3.25 0.13
N GLN A 379 0.91 -3.26 -1.11
CA GLN A 379 0.27 -2.08 -1.71
C GLN A 379 -0.98 -1.66 -0.94
N ALA A 380 -1.83 -2.60 -0.55
CA ALA A 380 -3.03 -2.31 0.22
C ALA A 380 -2.70 -1.77 1.61
N LEU A 381 -1.69 -2.32 2.31
CA LEU A 381 -1.24 -1.73 3.58
C LEU A 381 -0.81 -0.28 3.40
N GLY A 382 -0.20 0.06 2.26
CA GLY A 382 0.24 1.41 1.95
C GLY A 382 1.38 1.90 2.85
N ILE A 383 2.06 0.96 3.52
CA ILE A 383 3.25 1.21 4.34
C ILE A 383 4.47 0.91 3.47
N PRO A 384 5.43 1.84 3.34
CA PRO A 384 6.65 1.59 2.58
C PRO A 384 7.42 0.36 3.07
N THR A 385 7.86 -0.47 2.14
CA THR A 385 8.68 -1.65 2.43
C THR A 385 10.14 -1.30 2.75
N GLY A 386 10.56 -0.06 2.50
CA GLY A 386 11.89 0.44 2.81
C GLY A 386 11.99 1.96 2.71
N PRO A 387 13.20 2.52 2.92
CA PRO A 387 13.43 3.97 2.89
C PRO A 387 13.21 4.62 1.51
N HIS A 388 13.17 3.82 0.43
CA HIS A 388 12.80 4.31 -0.90
C HIS A 388 11.42 4.97 -0.93
N GLY A 389 10.48 4.55 -0.06
CA GLY A 389 9.15 5.13 -0.01
C GLY A 389 9.14 6.65 0.19
N ALA A 390 10.12 7.20 0.92
CA ALA A 390 10.21 8.64 1.18
C ALA A 390 10.47 9.45 -0.10
N PHE A 391 11.22 8.89 -1.06
CA PHE A 391 11.44 9.52 -2.36
C PHE A 391 10.17 9.50 -3.20
N ARG A 392 9.32 8.49 -3.03
CA ARG A 392 8.08 8.39 -3.80
C ARG A 392 7.06 9.46 -3.40
N ASP A 393 7.02 9.84 -2.12
CA ASP A 393 6.22 10.96 -1.63
C ASP A 393 6.55 12.29 -2.34
N VAL A 394 7.81 12.47 -2.77
CA VAL A 394 8.28 13.63 -3.55
C VAL A 394 8.39 13.35 -5.04
N GLN A 395 7.73 12.30 -5.54
CA GLN A 395 7.66 11.90 -6.95
C GLN A 395 9.02 11.58 -7.59
N VAL A 396 9.99 11.10 -6.81
CA VAL A 396 11.27 10.58 -7.30
C VAL A 396 11.21 9.07 -7.36
N ASP A 397 11.50 8.50 -8.53
CA ASP A 397 11.53 7.04 -8.70
C ASP A 397 12.70 6.44 -7.93
N SER A 398 12.39 5.44 -7.11
CA SER A 398 13.38 4.82 -6.26
C SER A 398 13.03 3.39 -5.88
N ILE A 399 14.06 2.61 -5.56
CA ILE A 399 13.92 1.23 -5.09
C ILE A 399 14.90 0.97 -3.95
N THR A 400 14.57 -0.02 -3.10
CA THR A 400 15.55 -0.59 -2.16
C THR A 400 15.99 -1.96 -2.66
N VAL A 401 17.31 -2.10 -2.74
CA VAL A 401 17.98 -3.33 -3.13
C VAL A 401 18.71 -3.88 -1.91
N GLU A 402 18.34 -5.07 -1.48
CA GLU A 402 18.96 -5.76 -0.36
C GLU A 402 19.73 -6.99 -0.86
N VAL A 403 21.05 -6.95 -0.75
CA VAL A 403 21.94 -8.06 -1.13
C VAL A 403 22.08 -9.00 0.07
N CYS A 404 21.74 -10.27 -0.09
CA CYS A 404 21.98 -11.30 0.94
C CYS A 404 23.19 -12.15 0.54
N PRO A 405 24.32 -12.04 1.28
CA PRO A 405 25.51 -12.83 1.01
C PRO A 405 25.35 -14.30 1.42
N LYS A 406 26.06 -15.19 0.72
CA LYS A 406 26.16 -16.61 1.06
C LYS A 406 26.89 -16.83 2.39
N LEU A 407 26.45 -17.86 3.13
CA LEU A 407 26.87 -18.24 4.49
C LEU A 407 28.40 -18.36 4.76
N SER A 408 29.23 -18.53 3.73
CA SER A 408 30.65 -18.90 3.90
C SER A 408 31.60 -17.69 4.04
N SER A 409 31.95 -17.39 5.29
CA SER A 409 33.09 -16.55 5.74
C SER A 409 33.08 -15.08 5.28
N TYR A 410 32.37 -14.26 6.05
CA TYR A 410 32.29 -12.80 5.99
C TYR A 410 33.63 -12.08 5.70
N LYS A 411 34.75 -12.57 6.27
CA LYS A 411 36.07 -11.95 6.10
C LYS A 411 36.82 -12.41 4.85
N LEU A 412 36.56 -13.63 4.35
CA LEU A 412 37.34 -14.22 3.26
C LEU A 412 36.86 -13.72 1.89
N HIS A 413 35.56 -13.44 1.74
CA HIS A 413 34.95 -13.02 0.47
C HIS A 413 34.45 -11.56 0.48
N GLN A 414 34.81 -10.76 1.50
CA GLN A 414 34.39 -9.36 1.61
C GLN A 414 34.68 -8.55 0.34
N ASN A 415 35.89 -8.69 -0.21
CA ASN A 415 36.30 -7.95 -1.40
C ASN A 415 35.50 -8.37 -2.64
N GLU A 416 35.30 -9.67 -2.83
CA GLU A 416 34.50 -10.17 -3.96
C GLU A 416 33.05 -9.68 -3.87
N PHE A 417 32.48 -9.71 -2.67
CA PHE A 417 31.13 -9.23 -2.42
C PHE A 417 30.99 -7.72 -2.69
N LEU A 418 31.90 -6.89 -2.16
CA LEU A 418 31.94 -5.45 -2.42
C LEU A 418 32.12 -5.16 -3.91
N PHE A 419 32.90 -5.99 -4.61
CA PHE A 419 33.12 -5.86 -6.04
C PHE A 419 31.85 -6.17 -6.85
N GLN A 420 31.16 -7.28 -6.57
CA GLN A 420 29.91 -7.64 -7.24
C GLN A 420 28.80 -6.62 -6.98
N GLY A 421 28.62 -6.21 -5.71
CA GLY A 421 27.65 -5.20 -5.32
C GLY A 421 27.96 -3.83 -5.92
N GLY A 422 29.23 -3.41 -5.88
CA GLY A 422 29.67 -2.14 -6.45
C GLY A 422 29.50 -2.10 -7.98
N ARG A 423 29.77 -3.19 -8.70
CA ARG A 423 29.54 -3.27 -10.15
C ARG A 423 28.06 -3.23 -10.52
N LEU A 424 27.20 -3.84 -9.71
CA LEU A 424 25.74 -3.73 -9.88
C LEU A 424 25.32 -2.27 -9.77
N VAL A 425 25.69 -1.60 -8.68
CA VAL A 425 25.33 -0.19 -8.42
C VAL A 425 25.92 0.73 -9.49
N GLU A 426 27.17 0.53 -9.90
CA GLU A 426 27.81 1.25 -11.00
C GLU A 426 27.00 1.12 -12.30
N GLY A 427 26.57 -0.09 -12.64
CA GLY A 427 25.75 -0.35 -13.83
C GLY A 427 24.38 0.36 -13.78
N VAL A 428 23.74 0.39 -12.60
CA VAL A 428 22.48 1.12 -12.40
C VAL A 428 22.69 2.62 -12.55
N VAL A 429 23.73 3.18 -11.91
CA VAL A 429 24.09 4.60 -12.01
C VAL A 429 24.37 4.99 -13.46
N ARG A 430 25.12 4.16 -14.22
CA ARG A 430 25.33 4.41 -15.66
C ARG A 430 24.03 4.45 -16.45
N SER A 431 23.14 3.50 -16.20
CA SER A 431 21.87 3.40 -16.92
C SER A 431 20.99 4.63 -16.66
N VAL A 432 20.91 5.07 -15.40
CA VAL A 432 20.16 6.29 -15.01
C VAL A 432 20.85 7.57 -15.48
N ASN A 433 22.19 7.61 -15.50
CA ASN A 433 22.96 8.77 -15.97
C ASN A 433 22.64 9.11 -17.43
N ASN A 434 22.36 8.10 -18.25
CA ASN A 434 22.03 8.25 -19.67
C ASN A 434 20.61 8.79 -19.93
N LEU A 435 19.73 8.82 -18.91
CA LEU A 435 18.39 9.36 -19.07
C LEU A 435 18.44 10.85 -19.41
N LEU A 436 17.76 11.28 -20.48
CA LEU A 436 17.66 12.69 -20.84
C LEU A 436 16.48 13.39 -20.16
N GLU A 437 15.47 12.61 -19.79
CA GLU A 437 14.25 13.09 -19.18
C GLU A 437 13.93 12.23 -17.95
N LYS A 438 13.08 12.75 -17.06
CA LYS A 438 12.50 11.95 -15.98
C LYS A 438 11.72 10.77 -16.56
N PHE A 439 11.67 9.66 -15.83
CA PHE A 439 10.87 8.49 -16.17
C PHE A 439 9.41 8.85 -16.50
N HIS A 440 8.99 8.68 -17.77
CA HIS A 440 7.65 9.04 -18.22
C HIS A 440 6.94 7.95 -19.06
N HIS A 441 7.69 7.01 -19.63
CA HIS A 441 7.17 6.01 -20.58
C HIS A 441 6.69 4.69 -19.97
N SER A 442 6.90 4.48 -18.67
CA SER A 442 6.64 3.17 -18.04
C SER A 442 5.57 3.27 -16.95
N TYR A 443 4.73 2.23 -16.88
CA TYR A 443 3.51 2.22 -16.07
C TYR A 443 3.82 2.32 -14.56
N PHE A 444 3.12 3.21 -13.85
CA PHE A 444 3.18 3.32 -12.37
C PHE A 444 2.17 2.40 -11.65
N LEU A 445 1.26 1.78 -12.41
CA LEU A 445 0.18 0.95 -11.89
C LEU A 445 0.33 -0.48 -12.46
N TYR A 446 1.05 -1.32 -11.73
CA TYR A 446 1.29 -2.71 -12.06
C TYR A 446 1.39 -3.58 -10.81
N LEU A 447 1.16 -4.88 -10.99
CA LEU A 447 1.39 -5.89 -9.97
C LEU A 447 2.49 -6.83 -10.42
N LEU A 448 3.50 -7.06 -9.57
CA LEU A 448 4.55 -8.03 -9.86
C LEU A 448 4.04 -9.44 -9.57
N THR A 449 4.33 -10.36 -10.49
CA THR A 449 4.10 -11.81 -10.29
C THR A 449 5.42 -12.56 -10.19
N SER A 450 6.50 -12.01 -10.74
CA SER A 450 7.86 -12.50 -10.57
C SER A 450 8.83 -11.34 -10.86
N PRO A 451 10.14 -11.47 -10.57
CA PRO A 451 11.12 -10.42 -10.85
C PRO A 451 11.14 -9.95 -12.32
N ASN A 452 10.70 -10.80 -13.25
CA ASN A 452 10.68 -10.55 -14.68
C ASN A 452 9.26 -10.60 -15.29
N LYS A 453 8.20 -10.66 -14.49
CA LYS A 453 6.82 -10.62 -14.99
C LYS A 453 5.90 -9.71 -14.19
N PHE A 454 5.06 -8.98 -14.91
CA PHE A 454 4.11 -8.03 -14.34
C PHE A 454 2.73 -8.15 -14.98
N VAL A 455 1.73 -7.66 -14.25
CA VAL A 455 0.35 -7.48 -14.73
C VAL A 455 0.05 -5.99 -14.77
N SER A 456 -0.23 -5.47 -15.96
CA SER A 456 -0.58 -4.06 -16.17
C SER A 456 -1.98 -3.73 -15.68
N VAL A 457 -2.23 -2.47 -15.32
CA VAL A 457 -3.55 -1.92 -14.94
C VAL A 457 -4.70 -2.35 -15.84
N GLY A 458 -4.54 -2.32 -17.16
CA GLY A 458 -5.61 -2.69 -18.09
C GLY A 458 -6.10 -4.13 -17.96
N VAL A 459 -5.30 -5.04 -17.40
CA VAL A 459 -5.65 -6.46 -17.24
C VAL A 459 -6.34 -6.69 -15.88
N TYR A 460 -5.73 -6.24 -14.78
CA TYR A 460 -6.29 -6.49 -13.46
C TYR A 460 -7.56 -5.68 -13.18
N MET A 461 -7.73 -4.50 -13.81
CA MET A 461 -8.94 -3.68 -13.67
C MET A 461 -10.21 -4.40 -14.14
N VAL A 462 -10.08 -5.36 -15.06
CA VAL A 462 -11.21 -6.16 -15.54
C VAL A 462 -11.78 -7.02 -14.41
N ALA A 463 -10.92 -7.60 -13.57
CA ALA A 463 -11.36 -8.41 -12.44
C ALA A 463 -12.13 -7.56 -11.42
N PHE A 464 -11.59 -6.39 -11.07
CA PHE A 464 -12.26 -5.41 -10.21
C PHE A 464 -13.63 -5.00 -10.76
N ALA A 465 -13.68 -4.61 -12.04
CA ALA A 465 -14.91 -4.16 -12.69
C ALA A 465 -16.00 -5.24 -12.68
N LEU A 466 -15.62 -6.51 -12.91
CA LEU A 466 -16.53 -7.65 -12.82
C LEU A 466 -17.03 -7.89 -11.40
N LEU A 467 -16.19 -7.69 -10.37
CA LEU A 467 -16.61 -7.81 -8.97
C LEU A 467 -17.62 -6.72 -8.59
N ILE A 468 -17.41 -5.47 -9.00
CA ILE A 468 -18.27 -4.35 -8.56
C ILE A 468 -19.52 -4.12 -9.43
N SER A 469 -19.53 -4.58 -10.68
CA SER A 469 -20.64 -4.36 -11.62
C SER A 469 -22.04 -4.80 -11.12
N PRO A 470 -22.18 -5.84 -10.26
CA PRO A 470 -23.48 -6.22 -9.71
C PRO A 470 -24.09 -5.19 -8.78
N LEU A 471 -23.28 -4.39 -8.08
CA LEU A 471 -23.75 -3.45 -7.07
C LEU A 471 -24.77 -2.43 -7.64
N PRO A 472 -24.47 -1.64 -8.68
CA PRO A 472 -25.43 -0.69 -9.23
C PRO A 472 -26.68 -1.37 -9.82
N LEU A 473 -26.53 -2.57 -10.41
CA LEU A 473 -27.65 -3.34 -10.95
C LEU A 473 -28.61 -3.81 -9.85
N VAL A 474 -28.06 -4.33 -8.75
CA VAL A 474 -28.86 -4.81 -7.62
C VAL A 474 -29.50 -3.64 -6.88
N ALA A 475 -28.79 -2.52 -6.68
CA ALA A 475 -29.37 -1.31 -6.13
C ALA A 475 -30.57 -0.83 -6.96
N ALA A 476 -30.40 -0.72 -8.28
CA ALA A 476 -31.49 -0.34 -9.17
C ALA A 476 -32.67 -1.32 -9.12
N SER A 477 -32.41 -2.64 -9.07
CA SER A 477 -33.47 -3.66 -8.97
C SER A 477 -34.28 -3.52 -7.69
N LEU A 478 -33.62 -3.32 -6.54
CA LEU A 478 -34.28 -3.17 -5.25
C LEU A 478 -35.14 -1.90 -5.18
N PHE A 479 -34.66 -0.80 -5.78
CA PHE A 479 -35.42 0.46 -5.85
C PHE A 479 -36.66 0.39 -6.76
N ILE A 480 -36.60 -0.39 -7.84
CA ILE A 480 -37.75 -0.61 -8.73
C ILE A 480 -38.75 -1.56 -8.09
N ASP A 481 -38.28 -2.65 -7.49
CA ASP A 481 -39.14 -3.67 -6.86
C ASP A 481 -39.89 -3.10 -5.66
N SER A 482 -39.25 -2.25 -4.86
CA SER A 482 -39.93 -1.54 -3.77
C SER A 482 -41.04 -0.62 -4.31
N GLY A 483 -40.83 0.02 -5.47
CA GLY A 483 -41.83 0.87 -6.13
C GLY A 483 -43.03 0.09 -6.67
N LYS A 484 -42.81 -1.10 -7.24
CA LYS A 484 -43.90 -1.97 -7.71
C LYS A 484 -44.73 -2.50 -6.54
N LEU A 485 -44.07 -2.90 -5.45
CA LEU A 485 -44.76 -3.43 -4.27
C LEU A 485 -45.63 -2.37 -3.60
N ASP A 486 -45.15 -1.13 -3.49
CA ASP A 486 -45.94 0.00 -2.97
C ASP A 486 -47.20 0.26 -3.83
N SER A 487 -47.09 0.20 -5.17
CA SER A 487 -48.26 0.39 -6.06
C SER A 487 -49.32 -0.71 -5.92
N ILE A 488 -48.92 -1.96 -5.72
CA ILE A 488 -49.83 -3.10 -5.54
C ILE A 488 -50.56 -3.02 -4.19
N VAL A 489 -49.87 -2.54 -3.14
CA VAL A 489 -50.47 -2.33 -1.82
C VAL A 489 -51.49 -1.19 -1.86
N GLU A 490 -51.19 -0.09 -2.55
CA GLU A 490 -52.15 1.00 -2.75
C GLU A 490 -53.39 0.58 -3.54
N GLU A 491 -53.24 -0.22 -4.61
CA GLU A 491 -54.35 -0.72 -5.42
C GLU A 491 -55.30 -1.62 -4.60
N LYS A 492 -54.75 -2.51 -3.76
CA LYS A 492 -55.53 -3.33 -2.83
C LYS A 492 -56.25 -2.50 -1.76
N THR A 493 -55.66 -1.39 -1.32
CA THR A 493 -56.24 -0.51 -0.29
C THR A 493 -57.39 0.32 -0.89
N LYS A 494 -57.24 0.80 -2.13
CA LYS A 494 -58.29 1.51 -2.88
C LYS A 494 -59.51 0.64 -3.18
N LEU A 495 -59.35 -0.67 -3.33
CA LEU A 495 -60.45 -1.63 -3.48
C LEU A 495 -61.30 -1.82 -2.21
N VAL A 496 -60.82 -1.37 -1.03
CA VAL A 496 -61.48 -1.55 0.27
C VAL A 496 -62.09 -0.23 0.82
N SER A 497 -61.71 0.94 0.27
CA SER A 497 -62.19 2.25 0.74
C SER A 497 -62.87 3.06 -0.38
N LEU A 498 -64.02 3.70 -0.08
CA LEU A 498 -64.74 4.60 -1.01
C LEU A 498 -63.86 5.76 -1.52
N PRO A 499 -64.14 6.30 -2.72
CA PRO A 499 -63.26 7.26 -3.38
C PRO A 499 -63.37 8.65 -2.73
N SER A 500 -62.33 9.08 -2.01
CA SER A 500 -62.09 10.49 -1.74
C SER A 500 -61.13 11.07 -2.78
N THR A 501 -61.45 12.29 -3.19
CA THR A 501 -60.91 13.02 -4.32
C THR A 501 -59.48 13.54 -4.12
N ASN A 502 -58.76 13.54 -5.24
CA ASN A 502 -57.53 14.29 -5.55
C ASN A 502 -56.29 13.93 -4.74
N ASP A 503 -55.35 13.22 -5.38
CA ASP A 503 -54.01 13.10 -4.83
C ASP A 503 -52.95 12.84 -5.91
N ASN A 504 -52.20 13.89 -6.24
CA ASN A 504 -50.92 13.82 -6.96
C ASN A 504 -49.78 13.32 -6.03
N THR A 505 -50.09 12.47 -5.05
CA THR A 505 -49.21 12.09 -3.92
C THR A 505 -48.31 10.86 -4.07
N PRO A 506 -48.41 9.95 -5.09
CA PRO A 506 -47.63 8.71 -5.07
C PRO A 506 -46.13 8.92 -5.35
N SER A 507 -45.76 9.89 -6.19
CA SER A 507 -44.34 10.22 -6.47
C SER A 507 -43.66 10.90 -5.27
N THR A 508 -44.38 11.77 -4.57
CA THR A 508 -43.90 12.49 -3.39
C THR A 508 -43.66 11.52 -2.24
N TYR A 509 -44.62 10.64 -1.92
CA TYR A 509 -44.47 9.67 -0.82
C TYR A 509 -43.26 8.72 -1.00
N LYS A 510 -43.00 8.28 -2.24
CA LYS A 510 -41.83 7.45 -2.58
C LYS A 510 -40.50 8.19 -2.37
N SER A 511 -40.44 9.47 -2.76
CA SER A 511 -39.25 10.31 -2.58
C SER A 511 -38.88 10.44 -1.09
N TRP A 512 -39.88 10.63 -0.22
CA TRP A 512 -39.67 10.75 1.22
C TRP A 512 -39.12 9.48 1.88
N LYS A 513 -39.59 8.28 1.47
CA LYS A 513 -39.03 7.01 1.97
C LYS A 513 -37.57 6.81 1.57
N TRP A 514 -37.23 7.14 0.32
CA TRP A 514 -35.85 7.06 -0.15
C TRP A 514 -34.95 8.06 0.58
N ILE A 515 -35.42 9.30 0.79
CA ILE A 515 -34.71 10.32 1.58
C ILE A 515 -34.48 9.83 3.01
N LYS A 516 -35.47 9.18 3.64
CA LYS A 516 -35.30 8.59 4.98
C LYS A 516 -34.22 7.51 5.01
N ALA A 517 -34.20 6.62 4.01
CA ALA A 517 -33.15 5.62 3.86
C ALA A 517 -31.78 6.24 3.61
N ALA A 518 -31.70 7.26 2.75
CA ALA A 518 -30.47 7.98 2.45
C ALA A 518 -29.92 8.73 3.66
N ASN A 519 -30.78 9.41 4.42
CA ASN A 519 -30.39 10.06 5.67
C ASN A 519 -29.79 9.06 6.65
N MET A 520 -30.39 7.87 6.79
CA MET A 520 -29.82 6.82 7.65
C MET A 520 -28.43 6.38 7.18
N VAL A 521 -28.23 6.16 5.88
CA VAL A 521 -26.92 5.81 5.33
C VAL A 521 -25.91 6.93 5.59
N ILE A 522 -26.26 8.20 5.35
CA ILE A 522 -25.40 9.35 5.61
C ILE A 522 -25.00 9.41 7.09
N ILE A 523 -25.97 9.26 8.00
CA ILE A 523 -25.73 9.28 9.45
C ILE A 523 -24.72 8.20 9.86
N VAL A 524 -24.86 6.97 9.35
CA VAL A 524 -23.91 5.88 9.66
C VAL A 524 -22.53 6.12 9.04
N HIS A 525 -22.43 6.77 7.88
CA HIS A 525 -21.12 7.15 7.31
C HIS A 525 -20.47 8.30 8.09
N VAL A 526 -21.26 9.26 8.59
CA VAL A 526 -20.77 10.30 9.51
C VAL A 526 -20.25 9.66 10.81
N TRP A 527 -20.90 8.63 11.33
CA TRP A 527 -20.36 7.82 12.43
C TRP A 527 -19.04 7.13 12.07
N GLY A 528 -18.93 6.56 10.87
CA GLY A 528 -17.64 6.01 10.40
C GLY A 528 -16.52 7.05 10.41
N ALA A 529 -16.83 8.29 10.01
CA ALA A 529 -15.90 9.40 10.09
C ALA A 529 -15.55 9.79 11.53
N THR A 530 -16.51 9.79 12.48
CA THR A 530 -16.19 10.03 13.89
C THR A 530 -15.31 8.94 14.49
N VAL A 531 -15.56 7.66 14.15
CA VAL A 531 -14.70 6.53 14.56
C VAL A 531 -13.28 6.68 14.03
N ALA A 532 -13.11 7.16 12.78
CA ALA A 532 -11.80 7.42 12.19
C ALA A 532 -11.00 8.50 12.96
N LEU A 533 -11.67 9.45 13.61
CA LEU A 533 -11.07 10.55 14.37
C LEU A 533 -10.78 10.21 15.84
N LEU A 534 -11.41 9.16 16.40
CA LEU A 534 -11.28 8.79 17.81
C LEU A 534 -9.82 8.54 18.28
N PRO A 535 -8.93 7.91 17.50
CA PRO A 535 -7.55 7.68 17.95
C PRO A 535 -6.77 8.95 18.28
N GLN A 536 -7.08 10.09 17.64
CA GLN A 536 -6.47 11.38 17.96
C GLN A 536 -6.82 11.84 19.39
N LEU A 537 -8.03 11.53 19.86
CA LEU A 537 -8.44 11.80 21.24
C LEU A 537 -7.72 10.86 22.22
N LEU A 538 -7.44 9.63 21.81
CA LEU A 538 -6.69 8.66 22.61
C LEU A 538 -5.21 9.02 22.74
N SER A 539 -4.59 9.67 21.75
CA SER A 539 -3.20 10.14 21.88
C SER A 539 -3.03 11.26 22.92
N ILE A 540 -4.10 11.95 23.29
CA ILE A 540 -4.08 12.97 24.35
C ILE A 540 -4.17 12.32 25.74
N ILE A 541 -4.77 11.13 25.84
CA ILE A 541 -4.95 10.42 27.10
C ILE A 541 -3.74 9.48 27.31
N PRO A 542 -2.97 9.63 28.40
CA PRO A 542 -1.84 8.75 28.69
C PRO A 542 -2.33 7.38 29.19
N VAL A 543 -2.95 6.58 28.30
CA VAL A 543 -3.28 5.18 28.57
C VAL A 543 -2.04 4.33 28.31
N SER A 544 -1.54 3.67 29.36
CA SER A 544 -0.20 3.06 29.38
C SER A 544 -0.09 1.69 28.70
N SER A 545 -1.18 0.98 28.41
CA SER A 545 -1.12 -0.35 27.79
C SER A 545 -1.91 -0.47 26.47
N ILE A 546 -1.30 -1.14 25.48
CA ILE A 546 -1.85 -1.43 24.15
C ILE A 546 -3.27 -2.03 24.19
N PRO A 547 -3.59 -3.08 24.98
CA PRO A 547 -4.94 -3.65 25.00
C PRO A 547 -5.99 -2.68 25.56
N ASN A 548 -5.60 -1.80 26.50
CA ASN A 548 -6.50 -0.80 27.03
C ASN A 548 -6.84 0.26 25.96
N LYS A 549 -5.86 0.67 25.12
CA LYS A 549 -6.13 1.58 24.00
C LYS A 549 -7.19 1.01 23.04
N LEU A 550 -7.06 -0.27 22.69
CA LEU A 550 -8.05 -0.97 21.85
C LEU A 550 -9.44 -1.01 22.49
N LEU A 551 -9.49 -1.35 23.79
CA LEU A 551 -10.76 -1.44 24.52
C LEU A 551 -11.44 -0.08 24.63
N VAL A 552 -10.70 0.98 24.95
CA VAL A 552 -11.25 2.34 25.01
C VAL A 552 -11.73 2.78 23.62
N TRP A 553 -10.96 2.53 22.55
CA TRP A 553 -11.40 2.84 21.18
C TRP A 553 -12.69 2.12 20.80
N ALA A 554 -12.81 0.82 21.12
CA ALA A 554 -14.00 0.03 20.85
C ALA A 554 -15.22 0.53 21.65
N VAL A 555 -15.04 0.81 22.94
CA VAL A 555 -16.10 1.32 23.82
C VAL A 555 -16.57 2.70 23.38
N LEU A 556 -15.65 3.61 23.05
CA LEU A 556 -16.00 4.94 22.53
C LEU A 556 -16.71 4.87 21.18
N SER A 557 -16.29 3.96 20.29
CA SER A 557 -16.94 3.74 18.99
C SER A 557 -18.37 3.21 19.14
N LEU A 558 -18.60 2.31 20.10
CA LEU A 558 -19.93 1.78 20.41
C LEU A 558 -20.81 2.84 21.07
N LEU A 559 -20.26 3.60 22.03
CA LEU A 559 -20.96 4.68 22.71
C LEU A 559 -21.37 5.78 21.71
N SER A 560 -20.49 6.16 20.78
CA SER A 560 -20.80 7.15 19.74
C SER A 560 -21.92 6.67 18.81
N LEU A 561 -21.95 5.37 18.49
CA LEU A 561 -23.05 4.77 17.72
C LEU A 561 -24.38 4.84 18.50
N LEU A 562 -24.35 4.48 19.79
CA LEU A 562 -25.53 4.51 20.66
C LEU A 562 -26.07 5.93 20.87
N ILE A 563 -25.20 6.92 21.06
CA ILE A 563 -25.58 8.33 21.16
C ILE A 563 -26.24 8.79 19.87
N LEU A 564 -25.66 8.46 18.71
CA LEU A 564 -26.22 8.81 17.41
C LEU A 564 -27.59 8.14 17.18
N HIS A 565 -27.76 6.91 17.65
CA HIS A 565 -29.05 6.22 17.63
C HIS A 565 -30.07 6.86 18.57
N ALA A 566 -29.67 7.29 19.77
CA ALA A 566 -30.55 7.93 20.76
C ALA A 566 -31.00 9.32 20.30
N VAL A 567 -30.10 10.14 19.76
CA VAL A 567 -30.40 11.48 19.22
C VAL A 567 -31.36 11.39 18.02
N ASN A 568 -31.22 10.37 17.18
CA ASN A 568 -32.09 10.15 16.02
C ASN A 568 -33.29 9.24 16.32
N GLY A 569 -33.59 8.99 17.60
CA GLY A 569 -34.52 7.99 18.14
C GLY A 569 -35.99 8.07 17.70
N SER A 570 -36.34 8.93 16.74
CA SER A 570 -37.66 9.00 16.10
C SER A 570 -37.67 8.59 14.62
N SER A 571 -36.52 8.58 13.94
CA SER A 571 -36.44 8.28 12.49
C SER A 571 -36.08 6.82 12.17
N LEU A 572 -35.58 6.05 13.15
CA LEU A 572 -35.10 4.67 12.95
C LEU A 572 -36.17 3.56 13.12
N SER A 573 -37.45 3.92 13.35
CA SER A 573 -38.54 2.95 13.29
C SER A 573 -38.85 2.63 11.82
N PHE A 574 -38.05 1.71 11.26
CA PHE A 574 -38.35 1.04 9.99
C PHE A 574 -39.20 -0.18 10.33
N ARG A 575 -40.53 0.00 10.29
CA ARG A 575 -41.49 -0.99 10.81
C ARG A 575 -42.17 -1.79 9.70
N ARG A 576 -41.81 -1.58 8.43
CA ARG A 576 -42.51 -2.17 7.27
C ARG A 576 -41.64 -3.01 6.34
N GLU A 577 -42.22 -4.05 5.76
CA GLU A 577 -41.57 -5.01 4.86
C GLU A 577 -40.98 -4.39 3.56
N THR A 578 -41.48 -3.24 3.11
CA THR A 578 -41.03 -2.55 1.88
C THR A 578 -39.82 -1.65 2.08
N GLU A 579 -39.47 -1.41 3.34
CA GLU A 579 -38.58 -0.33 3.74
C GLU A 579 -37.11 -0.81 3.69
N TRP A 580 -36.79 -2.00 4.21
CA TRP A 580 -35.42 -2.56 4.20
C TRP A 580 -34.79 -2.68 2.79
N ALA A 581 -35.60 -2.88 1.75
CA ALA A 581 -35.13 -2.97 0.37
C ALA A 581 -34.58 -1.62 -0.15
N LEU A 582 -35.22 -0.51 0.23
CA LEU A 582 -34.75 0.84 -0.08
C LEU A 582 -33.47 1.17 0.69
N LEU A 583 -33.40 0.83 1.98
CA LEU A 583 -32.19 1.00 2.78
C LEU A 583 -31.02 0.22 2.17
N LYS A 584 -31.23 -1.07 1.88
CA LYS A 584 -30.24 -1.92 1.22
C LYS A 584 -29.81 -1.35 -0.14
N SER A 585 -30.74 -0.83 -0.94
CA SER A 585 -30.43 -0.20 -2.22
C SER A 585 -29.46 0.97 -2.05
N VAL A 586 -29.71 1.86 -1.08
CA VAL A 586 -28.84 3.02 -0.85
C VAL A 586 -27.49 2.59 -0.27
N THR A 587 -27.47 1.60 0.63
CA THR A 587 -26.21 1.02 1.15
C THR A 587 -25.35 0.44 0.05
N ILE A 588 -25.93 -0.33 -0.89
CA ILE A 588 -25.19 -0.92 -2.02
C ILE A 588 -24.65 0.19 -2.95
N ALA A 589 -25.42 1.24 -3.19
CA ALA A 589 -24.96 2.39 -3.97
C ALA A 589 -23.78 3.11 -3.29
N ALA A 590 -23.86 3.32 -1.97
CA ALA A 590 -22.76 3.90 -1.19
C ALA A 590 -21.51 3.02 -1.22
N ALA A 591 -21.66 1.71 -1.06
CA ALA A 591 -20.55 0.74 -1.17
C ALA A 591 -19.88 0.78 -2.55
N PHE A 592 -20.67 0.87 -3.63
CA PHE A 592 -20.17 1.01 -5.00
C PHE A 592 -19.36 2.30 -5.18
N ILE A 593 -19.89 3.44 -4.74
CA ILE A 593 -19.19 4.73 -4.83
C ILE A 593 -17.90 4.68 -4.01
N GLY A 594 -17.94 4.14 -2.79
CA GLY A 594 -16.78 4.00 -1.92
C GLY A 594 -15.67 3.12 -2.53
N LEU A 595 -16.02 1.98 -3.13
CA LEU A 595 -15.05 1.13 -3.82
C LEU A 595 -14.47 1.80 -5.07
N CYS A 596 -15.28 2.51 -5.86
CA CYS A 596 -14.80 3.26 -7.03
C CYS A 596 -13.83 4.38 -6.64
N LEU A 597 -14.17 5.18 -5.61
CA LEU A 597 -13.27 6.21 -5.09
C LEU A 597 -11.98 5.60 -4.56
N MET A 598 -12.08 4.50 -3.81
CA MET A 598 -10.90 3.83 -3.27
C MET A 598 -10.01 3.26 -4.37
N SER A 599 -10.58 2.80 -5.48
CA SER A 599 -9.80 2.25 -6.61
C SER A 599 -8.88 3.28 -7.28
N VAL A 600 -9.24 4.57 -7.19
CA VAL A 600 -8.41 5.68 -7.68
C VAL A 600 -7.29 6.04 -6.69
N ILE A 601 -7.57 5.94 -5.38
CA ILE A 601 -6.61 6.28 -4.33
C ILE A 601 -5.60 5.15 -4.10
N ASN A 602 -6.09 3.94 -3.85
CA ASN A 602 -5.29 2.73 -3.70
C ASN A 602 -6.08 1.52 -4.21
N PHE A 603 -5.73 1.11 -5.43
CA PHE A 603 -6.38 0.01 -6.12
C PHE A 603 -6.35 -1.30 -5.33
N ALA A 604 -5.22 -1.63 -4.70
CA ALA A 604 -5.06 -2.90 -4.01
C ALA A 604 -6.03 -3.03 -2.81
N THR A 605 -6.23 -1.94 -2.07
CA THR A 605 -7.25 -1.88 -1.01
C THR A 605 -8.66 -2.03 -1.57
N ALA A 606 -8.96 -1.37 -2.69
CA ALA A 606 -10.27 -1.49 -3.33
C ALA A 606 -10.55 -2.92 -3.83
N GLU A 607 -9.55 -3.62 -4.34
CA GLU A 607 -9.67 -5.02 -4.80
C GLU A 607 -9.93 -5.98 -3.63
N ILE A 608 -9.12 -5.89 -2.56
CA ILE A 608 -9.32 -6.69 -1.33
C ILE A 608 -10.67 -6.35 -0.67
N GLY A 609 -11.02 -5.07 -0.67
CA GLY A 609 -12.30 -4.55 -0.24
C GLY A 609 -13.46 -5.10 -1.07
N ALA A 610 -13.35 -5.17 -2.39
CA ALA A 610 -14.38 -5.71 -3.27
C ALA A 610 -14.61 -7.20 -3.01
N LEU A 611 -13.54 -7.98 -2.80
CA LEU A 611 -13.63 -9.42 -2.48
C LEU A 611 -14.39 -9.70 -1.18
N THR A 612 -14.41 -8.76 -0.23
CA THR A 612 -15.05 -8.93 1.08
C THR A 612 -16.41 -8.21 1.16
N LEU A 613 -16.47 -6.95 0.74
CA LEU A 613 -17.63 -6.07 0.81
C LEU A 613 -18.73 -6.46 -0.20
N VAL A 614 -18.38 -6.82 -1.45
CA VAL A 614 -19.37 -7.13 -2.49
C VAL A 614 -20.22 -8.36 -2.09
N PRO A 615 -19.64 -9.53 -1.75
CA PRO A 615 -20.45 -10.70 -1.39
C PRO A 615 -21.33 -10.42 -0.17
N MET A 616 -20.80 -9.69 0.82
CA MET A 616 -21.54 -9.30 2.03
C MET A 616 -22.77 -8.45 1.68
N CYS A 617 -22.60 -7.36 0.93
CA CYS A 617 -23.69 -6.45 0.55
C CYS A 617 -24.76 -7.14 -0.31
N LEU A 618 -24.35 -8.03 -1.23
CA LEU A 618 -25.28 -8.76 -2.08
C LEU A 618 -26.12 -9.78 -1.28
N MET A 619 -25.50 -10.48 -0.32
CA MET A 619 -26.15 -11.54 0.45
C MET A 619 -27.03 -11.04 1.60
N ALA A 620 -26.75 -9.87 2.18
CA ALA A 620 -27.50 -9.31 3.32
C ALA A 620 -29.02 -9.26 3.07
N ARG A 621 -29.81 -9.98 3.87
CA ARG A 621 -31.29 -10.01 3.82
C ARG A 621 -31.85 -10.24 5.22
N PRO A 622 -33.09 -9.81 5.50
CA PRO A 622 -33.71 -10.05 6.80
C PRO A 622 -33.89 -11.55 7.06
N LEU A 623 -33.57 -12.00 8.28
CA LEU A 623 -33.70 -13.41 8.70
C LEU A 623 -35.16 -13.88 8.82
N GLY A 624 -36.13 -12.95 8.90
CA GLY A 624 -37.57 -13.23 9.13
C GLY A 624 -38.33 -13.96 8.02
N ASN A 625 -37.75 -14.13 6.82
CA ASN A 625 -38.38 -14.83 5.68
C ASN A 625 -38.56 -16.36 5.87
N PHE A 626 -38.49 -16.87 7.11
CA PHE A 626 -38.70 -18.29 7.42
C PHE A 626 -40.19 -18.66 7.53
N GLN A 627 -41.09 -17.68 7.66
CA GLN A 627 -42.53 -17.91 7.74
C GLN A 627 -43.22 -17.46 6.44
N VAL A 628 -43.53 -18.40 5.55
CA VAL A 628 -44.53 -18.16 4.49
C VAL A 628 -45.90 -18.03 5.18
N PRO A 629 -46.64 -16.91 5.03
CA PRO A 629 -47.97 -16.81 5.58
C PRO A 629 -48.91 -17.71 4.77
N ASN A 630 -49.54 -18.67 5.47
CA ASN A 630 -50.74 -19.41 5.08
C ASN A 630 -50.71 -20.12 3.71
N ARG A 631 -50.03 -21.27 3.64
CA ARG A 631 -50.53 -22.41 2.85
C ARG A 631 -50.54 -23.66 3.71
N PRO A 632 -51.69 -24.38 3.82
CA PRO A 632 -51.80 -25.54 4.69
C PRO A 632 -50.79 -26.61 4.27
N LEU A 633 -50.21 -27.22 5.31
CA LEU A 633 -49.08 -28.11 5.30
C LEU A 633 -49.44 -29.46 4.67
N VAL A 634 -49.54 -29.51 3.33
CA VAL A 634 -49.61 -30.77 2.59
C VAL A 634 -48.22 -31.09 2.03
N LEU A 635 -47.49 -31.88 2.83
CA LEU A 635 -46.51 -32.89 2.44
C LEU A 635 -45.87 -32.70 1.04
N LYS A 636 -44.92 -31.77 0.89
CA LYS A 636 -44.01 -31.74 -0.28
C LYS A 636 -42.63 -31.14 0.04
N GLY A 637 -41.75 -32.00 0.55
CA GLY A 637 -40.31 -32.00 0.26
C GLY A 637 -39.36 -31.24 1.21
N MET A 638 -38.51 -32.01 1.92
CA MET A 638 -37.33 -31.54 2.67
C MET A 638 -36.33 -30.67 1.86
N THR A 639 -36.47 -30.61 0.53
CA THR A 639 -35.56 -29.86 -0.36
C THR A 639 -35.92 -28.37 -0.52
N LYS A 640 -37.09 -27.91 -0.06
CA LYS A 640 -37.52 -26.49 -0.19
C LYS A 640 -37.12 -25.59 0.99
N THR A 641 -36.88 -26.15 2.17
CA THR A 641 -36.45 -25.43 3.39
C THR A 641 -34.93 -25.30 3.53
N LEU A 642 -34.15 -26.13 2.83
CA LEU A 642 -32.68 -26.08 2.90
C LEU A 642 -32.10 -24.82 2.23
N LYS A 643 -32.64 -24.38 1.08
CA LYS A 643 -32.10 -23.24 0.32
C LYS A 643 -32.16 -21.89 1.08
N PRO A 644 -33.29 -21.51 1.72
CA PRO A 644 -33.34 -20.30 2.55
C PRO A 644 -32.42 -20.37 3.77
N CYS A 645 -32.33 -21.54 4.41
CA CYS A 645 -31.48 -21.76 5.58
C CYS A 645 -29.99 -21.64 5.24
N VAL A 646 -29.53 -22.30 4.17
CA VAL A 646 -28.15 -22.19 3.67
C VAL A 646 -27.81 -20.76 3.30
N ARG A 647 -28.73 -20.04 2.65
CA ARG A 647 -28.53 -18.63 2.28
C ARG A 647 -28.43 -17.72 3.51
N ALA A 648 -29.28 -17.93 4.52
CA ALA A 648 -29.21 -17.18 5.77
C ALA A 648 -27.89 -17.48 6.51
N ALA A 649 -27.49 -18.75 6.59
CA ALA A 649 -26.21 -19.15 7.17
C ALA A 649 -25.02 -18.52 6.43
N CYS A 650 -25.02 -18.52 5.09
CA CYS A 650 -24.00 -17.84 4.29
C CYS A 650 -24.00 -16.32 4.52
N SER A 651 -25.17 -15.69 4.64
CA SER A 651 -25.26 -14.26 4.93
C SER A 651 -24.68 -13.92 6.30
N VAL A 652 -24.96 -14.72 7.33
CA VAL A 652 -24.39 -14.53 8.68
C VAL A 652 -22.88 -14.78 8.66
N LEU A 653 -22.42 -15.82 7.96
CA LEU A 653 -20.99 -16.11 7.81
C LEU A 653 -20.24 -14.98 7.11
N LEU A 654 -20.76 -14.45 6.00
CA LEU A 654 -20.15 -13.34 5.28
C LEU A 654 -20.16 -12.04 6.09
N LEU A 655 -21.16 -11.85 6.94
CA LEU A 655 -21.23 -10.71 7.83
C LEU A 655 -20.22 -10.84 8.98
N PHE A 656 -20.03 -12.05 9.51
CA PHE A 656 -18.97 -12.35 10.47
C PHE A 656 -17.58 -12.13 9.86
N LEU A 657 -17.31 -12.71 8.68
CA LEU A 657 -16.04 -12.54 7.96
C LEU A 657 -15.81 -11.10 7.49
N GLY A 658 -16.90 -10.38 7.18
CA GLY A 658 -16.88 -8.99 6.74
C GLY A 658 -16.66 -7.98 7.86
N PHE A 659 -16.65 -8.39 9.14
CA PHE A 659 -16.33 -7.48 10.24
C PHE A 659 -14.82 -7.16 10.22
N PRO A 660 -14.38 -5.88 10.15
CA PRO A 660 -12.97 -5.55 9.91
C PRO A 660 -11.96 -6.21 10.87
N PRO A 661 -12.21 -6.29 12.20
CA PRO A 661 -11.33 -7.02 13.11
C PRO A 661 -11.20 -8.51 12.78
N ILE A 662 -12.30 -9.18 12.41
CA ILE A 662 -12.28 -10.61 12.04
C ILE A 662 -11.56 -10.78 10.71
N ALA A 663 -11.86 -9.93 9.73
CA ALA A 663 -11.16 -9.91 8.45
C ALA A 663 -9.64 -9.78 8.66
N PHE A 664 -9.20 -8.87 9.53
CA PHE A 664 -7.79 -8.72 9.89
C PHE A 664 -7.18 -10.01 10.44
N PHE A 665 -7.81 -10.68 11.41
CA PHE A 665 -7.27 -11.92 11.96
C PHE A 665 -7.24 -13.06 10.93
N VAL A 666 -8.22 -13.13 10.04
CA VAL A 666 -8.25 -14.11 8.93
C VAL A 666 -7.11 -13.82 7.95
N PHE A 667 -6.90 -12.57 7.55
CA PHE A 667 -5.80 -12.18 6.68
C PHE A 667 -4.45 -12.40 7.35
N LYS A 668 -4.27 -11.93 8.59
CA LYS A 668 -3.03 -12.14 9.34
C LYS A 668 -2.72 -13.64 9.49
N GLY A 669 -3.72 -14.44 9.85
CA GLY A 669 -3.57 -15.89 9.95
C GLY A 669 -3.24 -16.55 8.61
N ALA A 670 -3.81 -16.06 7.50
CA ALA A 670 -3.50 -16.55 6.17
C ALA A 670 -2.07 -16.21 5.72
N PHE A 671 -1.53 -15.03 6.06
CA PHE A 671 -0.20 -14.59 5.63
C PHE A 671 0.94 -15.03 6.56
N GLN A 672 0.72 -14.99 7.88
CA GLN A 672 1.75 -15.24 8.90
C GLN A 672 1.50 -16.54 9.72
N GLY A 673 0.36 -17.18 9.54
CA GLY A 673 -0.05 -18.38 10.29
C GLY A 673 -0.92 -18.06 11.51
N PHE A 674 -1.87 -18.95 11.81
CA PHE A 674 -2.84 -18.75 12.91
C PHE A 674 -2.25 -18.91 14.32
N ASN A 675 -1.06 -19.48 14.46
CA ASN A 675 -0.41 -19.75 15.76
C ASN A 675 0.19 -18.50 16.41
N GLN A 676 0.30 -17.38 15.69
CA GLN A 676 0.94 -16.13 16.14
C GLN A 676 -0.05 -14.98 16.35
N LEU A 677 -1.35 -15.28 16.52
CA LEU A 677 -2.39 -14.26 16.64
C LEU A 677 -2.54 -13.79 18.09
N VAL A 678 -2.22 -12.51 18.34
CA VAL A 678 -2.45 -11.83 19.62
C VAL A 678 -3.44 -10.68 19.41
N VAL A 679 -4.37 -10.47 20.35
CA VAL A 679 -5.39 -9.41 20.24
C VAL A 679 -4.75 -8.01 20.14
N SER A 680 -3.60 -7.80 20.79
CA SER A 680 -2.82 -6.55 20.70
C SER A 680 -2.37 -6.23 19.27
N ASP A 681 -2.27 -7.23 18.40
CA ASP A 681 -1.83 -7.03 17.02
C ASP A 681 -2.81 -6.20 16.20
N LEU A 682 -4.09 -6.24 16.55
CA LEU A 682 -5.11 -5.42 15.89
C LEU A 682 -4.85 -3.94 16.17
N TRP A 683 -4.55 -3.57 17.42
CA TRP A 683 -4.22 -2.18 17.74
C TRP A 683 -2.91 -1.76 17.09
N ASN A 684 -1.86 -2.60 17.14
CA ASN A 684 -0.59 -2.29 16.47
C ASN A 684 -0.77 -2.09 14.97
N TRP A 685 -1.67 -2.85 14.34
CA TRP A 685 -2.00 -2.68 12.93
C TRP A 685 -2.76 -1.39 12.66
N VAL A 686 -3.80 -1.08 13.46
CA VAL A 686 -4.54 0.19 13.37
C VAL A 686 -3.58 1.36 13.59
N GLU A 687 -2.74 1.31 14.62
CA GLU A 687 -1.71 2.31 14.93
C GLU A 687 -0.69 2.43 13.80
N SER A 688 -0.29 1.34 13.16
CA SER A 688 0.60 1.39 11.99
C SER A 688 -0.06 2.07 10.79
N LEU A 689 -1.29 1.68 10.42
CA LEU A 689 -2.01 2.33 9.33
C LEU A 689 -2.25 3.82 9.60
N TRP A 690 -2.45 4.15 10.87
CA TRP A 690 -2.67 5.50 11.37
C TRP A 690 -1.40 6.36 11.31
N VAL A 691 -0.28 5.86 11.83
CA VAL A 691 1.04 6.53 11.80
C VAL A 691 1.48 6.80 10.36
N TRP A 692 1.26 5.84 9.47
CA TRP A 692 1.68 5.94 8.07
C TRP A 692 0.67 6.65 7.16
N SER A 693 -0.42 7.21 7.71
CA SER A 693 -1.49 7.86 6.93
C SER A 693 -1.96 6.99 5.76
N SER A 694 -2.17 5.70 6.02
CA SER A 694 -2.58 4.74 5.00
C SER A 694 -4.04 4.93 4.59
N ALA A 695 -4.30 4.98 3.29
CA ALA A 695 -5.65 5.07 2.74
C ALA A 695 -6.56 3.90 3.16
N THR A 696 -5.97 2.76 3.52
CA THR A 696 -6.72 1.58 4.01
C THR A 696 -7.38 1.84 5.35
N TYR A 697 -6.79 2.66 6.22
CA TYR A 697 -7.44 3.07 7.46
C TYR A 697 -8.75 3.83 7.18
N ILE A 698 -8.69 4.81 6.27
CA ILE A 698 -9.87 5.59 5.86
C ILE A 698 -10.92 4.69 5.21
N TYR A 699 -10.52 3.79 4.31
CA TYR A 699 -11.44 2.84 3.69
C TYR A 699 -12.18 1.98 4.73
N ILE A 700 -11.44 1.42 5.71
CA ILE A 700 -12.01 0.58 6.75
C ILE A 700 -13.02 1.37 7.59
N CYS A 701 -12.65 2.57 8.05
CA CYS A 701 -13.50 3.35 8.96
C CYS A 701 -14.66 4.08 8.26
N MET A 702 -14.45 4.61 7.05
CA MET A 702 -15.45 5.44 6.35
C MET A 702 -16.32 4.69 5.35
N VAL A 703 -15.86 3.55 4.82
CA VAL A 703 -16.61 2.78 3.80
C VAL A 703 -17.00 1.41 4.35
N HIS A 704 -16.02 0.59 4.73
CA HIS A 704 -16.25 -0.82 5.05
C HIS A 704 -17.08 -1.00 6.33
N LEU A 705 -16.70 -0.34 7.43
CA LEU A 705 -17.36 -0.43 8.72
C LEU A 705 -18.80 0.12 8.68
N PRO A 706 -19.09 1.30 8.10
CA PRO A 706 -20.46 1.78 7.90
C PRO A 706 -21.32 0.82 7.06
N CYS A 707 -20.78 0.30 5.96
CA CYS A 707 -21.48 -0.68 5.13
C CYS A 707 -21.76 -1.99 5.89
N TRP A 708 -20.83 -2.43 6.74
CA TRP A 708 -21.02 -3.58 7.61
C TRP A 708 -22.15 -3.36 8.64
N VAL A 709 -22.16 -2.21 9.32
CA VAL A 709 -23.23 -1.85 10.28
C VAL A 709 -24.59 -1.78 9.59
N LEU A 710 -24.66 -1.19 8.40
CA LEU A 710 -25.90 -1.14 7.61
C LEU A 710 -26.36 -2.53 7.17
N CYS A 711 -25.44 -3.42 6.77
CA CYS A 711 -25.77 -4.81 6.45
C CYS A 711 -26.21 -5.61 7.69
N MET A 712 -25.59 -5.39 8.85
CA MET A 712 -26.04 -5.91 10.15
C MET A 712 -27.46 -5.44 10.46
N HIS A 713 -27.73 -4.15 10.29
CA HIS A 713 -29.08 -3.61 10.52
C HIS A 713 -30.11 -4.24 9.58
N VAL A 714 -29.80 -4.35 8.27
CA VAL A 714 -30.69 -4.97 7.28
C VAL A 714 -30.98 -6.44 7.59
N THR A 715 -30.01 -7.19 8.11
CA THR A 715 -30.17 -8.61 8.45
C THR A 715 -30.94 -8.81 9.76
N LEU A 716 -30.68 -7.97 10.76
CA LEU A 716 -31.31 -8.01 12.10
C LEU A 716 -32.70 -7.37 12.18
N LEU A 717 -33.21 -6.74 11.12
CA LEU A 717 -34.58 -6.23 11.06
C LEU A 717 -35.58 -7.38 11.29
N HIS A 718 -36.06 -7.49 12.52
CA HIS A 718 -37.10 -8.42 12.93
C HIS A 718 -38.45 -7.93 12.39
N GLN A 719 -39.09 -8.76 11.57
CA GLN A 719 -40.52 -8.65 11.30
C GLN A 719 -41.27 -9.19 12.53
N PHE A 720 -41.71 -8.30 13.40
CA PHE A 720 -42.74 -8.57 14.41
C PHE A 720 -43.96 -7.71 14.15
#